data_AF-A0AAN7AJ23-F1
#
_entry.id   AF-A0AAN7AJ23-F1
#
_cell.length_a   1.000
_cell.length_b   1.000
_cell.length_c   1.000
_cell.angle_alpha   90.00
_cell.angle_beta   90.00
_cell.angle_gamma   90.00
#
_symmetry.space_group_name_H-M   'P 1'
#
loop_
_entity.id
_entity.type
_entity.pdbx_description
1 polymer ?
#
loop_
_entity_poly.entity_id
_entity_poly.type
_entity_poly.pdbx_seq_one_letter_code
_entity_poly.pdbx_strand_id
1 'polypeptide(L)'
;MGRPEIPTTTAPARRLPQPQARRTSGVRRGWVISGIVISGLVLIAVFPQLRFMNGSSASSVTSVPQQYTQHSTSNPVSVYGQFPQPDDPFQFLPCTPRTVPPLLDDGDAKRSWAGLFDPNPDHWSWGAPPKSIETARQTDDGYAGRGIFLCGYLDVPLDYTNKSGSRIARLAVTKFQVSGLALSADTNTSAGKKSERTIIIEPGGPGGSGTSYAWRAAEATTERLSKSKYDVLGWDPRGVNISRPAIACFPHDANRDHWNLLTNQHRAVVASPRDQVEIADVMNAAVMRACWEMHGDLGRFVSTAFVARDLDQIRAALGEDEVSGNFVSYGTGIAQTYASMFPDRVGRMILDGTEYVRDHRLRGGFGWTALDNATDAWHDGFLGECVNAGPEFCALAKPKDGKAVMLADLESRMEALFKSLASRPVPAYLPSSGPTMVTYSALVDGTYGAMYNANSWPTLAETLYDLESGNATLAALLLEGSLWHFDPEAPCPTTPKPPLSEELGSLVICADSYDATEPDDLDWWLSLWGNMTTQNWIAGNSRFYDVLGCRHFNTYWKPAEVYRGDLNHTLKHPVLLIAETYDPATPLRNGRRLLHEMGSNARLIAHHGYGHSSRDTSKCTDSLARAYILHGTLPEEAETACYADEKPYRYGAKTNGFATSAKSMRTEDHVKAWREHLKELSLFNPRLLPGL
;
A
#
# COMPACT_ATOMS: atom_id res chain seq x y z
N MET A 1 56.47 -21.00 13.71
CA MET A 1 57.90 -20.84 13.41
C MET A 1 58.01 -20.72 11.89
N GLY A 2 58.67 -19.74 11.27
CA GLY A 2 59.34 -18.53 11.77
C GLY A 2 59.22 -17.37 10.75
N ARG A 3 59.84 -16.21 11.01
CA ARG A 3 59.86 -15.03 10.11
C ARG A 3 60.98 -15.15 9.04
N PRO A 4 60.96 -14.31 7.99
CA PRO A 4 61.65 -13.00 8.02
C PRO A 4 60.68 -11.82 7.78
N GLU A 5 60.81 -10.60 8.30
CA GLU A 5 61.93 -9.68 8.60
C GLU A 5 62.39 -8.76 7.45
N ILE A 6 62.73 -7.53 7.82
CA ILE A 6 62.69 -6.30 7.00
C ILE A 6 64.02 -5.54 7.16
N PRO A 7 64.62 -5.01 6.07
CA PRO A 7 65.66 -3.99 6.16
C PRO A 7 65.05 -2.58 6.16
N THR A 8 65.37 -1.77 7.17
CA THR A 8 64.99 -0.35 7.28
C THR A 8 66.19 0.57 7.00
N THR A 9 65.96 1.69 6.31
CA THR A 9 66.94 2.78 6.12
C THR A 9 66.24 4.14 6.22
N THR A 10 66.93 5.15 6.74
CA THR A 10 66.30 6.31 7.40
C THR A 10 66.54 7.68 6.76
N ALA A 11 65.47 8.48 6.68
CA ALA A 11 65.47 9.96 6.73
C ALA A 11 66.12 10.72 5.52
N PRO A 12 65.97 12.07 5.41
CA PRO A 12 65.22 13.02 6.24
C PRO A 12 64.16 13.86 5.50
N ALA A 13 63.39 14.65 6.26
CA ALA A 13 62.32 15.52 5.75
C ALA A 13 62.82 16.80 5.04
N ARG A 14 61.99 17.37 4.16
CA ARG A 14 62.13 18.74 3.61
C ARG A 14 60.86 19.57 3.86
N ARG A 15 61.04 20.89 3.94
CA ARG A 15 60.01 21.89 4.29
C ARG A 15 59.27 22.41 3.05
N LEU A 16 57.99 22.70 3.19
CA LEU A 16 57.19 23.46 2.21
C LEU A 16 57.23 24.98 2.51
N PRO A 17 57.37 25.86 1.51
CA PRO A 17 57.27 27.31 1.68
C PRO A 17 55.88 27.87 1.34
N GLN A 18 55.43 28.90 2.07
CA GLN A 18 54.33 29.79 1.67
C GLN A 18 54.82 30.88 0.71
N PRO A 19 53.93 31.43 -0.15
CA PRO A 19 54.06 32.78 -0.71
C PRO A 19 53.12 33.78 -0.01
N GLN A 20 53.65 34.88 0.52
CA GLN A 20 52.86 36.03 0.98
C GLN A 20 52.73 37.11 -0.11
N ALA A 21 51.68 37.93 -0.02
CA ALA A 21 51.42 39.05 -0.94
C ALA A 21 52.30 40.29 -0.66
N ARG A 22 52.51 41.13 -1.68
CA ARG A 22 52.95 42.55 -1.52
C ARG A 22 52.26 43.49 -2.51
N ARG A 23 52.06 44.74 -2.09
CA ARG A 23 51.57 45.89 -2.87
C ARG A 23 52.73 46.82 -3.27
N THR A 24 52.58 47.56 -4.38
CA THR A 24 52.99 48.98 -4.65
C THR A 24 52.93 49.23 -6.18
N SER A 25 51.94 49.94 -6.78
CA SER A 25 51.67 51.41 -6.83
C SER A 25 52.39 52.17 -7.97
N GLY A 26 51.66 52.79 -8.92
CA GLY A 26 52.25 53.54 -10.05
C GLY A 26 51.27 54.28 -11.00
N VAL A 27 50.81 55.47 -10.60
CA VAL A 27 49.76 56.33 -11.21
C VAL A 27 50.00 56.86 -12.65
N ARG A 28 48.96 56.87 -13.52
CA ARG A 28 48.46 58.00 -14.38
C ARG A 28 47.28 57.55 -15.28
N ARG A 29 46.02 57.99 -15.07
CA ARG A 29 45.32 59.24 -15.51
C ARG A 29 44.74 59.21 -16.95
N GLY A 30 43.40 59.18 -17.08
CA GLY A 30 42.67 59.52 -18.32
C GLY A 30 41.14 59.30 -18.29
N TRP A 31 40.38 60.39 -18.15
CA TRP A 31 38.97 60.69 -18.58
C TRP A 31 38.20 59.67 -19.46
N VAL A 32 36.87 59.47 -19.41
CA VAL A 32 35.69 59.94 -18.62
C VAL A 32 34.46 59.09 -19.13
N ILE A 33 33.18 59.04 -18.68
CA ILE A 33 32.25 59.96 -17.97
C ILE A 33 31.28 59.21 -17.00
N SER A 34 29.96 59.48 -17.05
CA SER A 34 28.96 59.20 -16.00
C SER A 34 27.90 58.14 -16.36
N GLY A 35 27.27 57.56 -15.33
CA GLY A 35 26.01 56.78 -15.47
C GLY A 35 25.57 56.07 -14.17
N ILE A 36 24.96 56.79 -13.21
CA ILE A 36 24.46 56.23 -11.93
C ILE A 36 23.05 56.76 -11.64
N VAL A 37 22.16 55.88 -11.17
CA VAL A 37 20.93 56.24 -10.44
C VAL A 37 20.74 55.26 -9.28
N ILE A 38 20.67 55.76 -8.04
CA ILE A 38 20.25 55.01 -6.84
C ILE A 38 19.44 55.93 -5.93
N SER A 39 18.23 55.47 -5.56
CA SER A 39 17.39 55.89 -4.43
C SER A 39 16.67 54.61 -3.96
N GLY A 40 16.36 54.34 -2.68
CA GLY A 40 16.06 55.25 -1.56
C GLY A 40 14.52 55.35 -1.43
N LEU A 41 13.87 55.08 -0.29
CA LEU A 41 14.34 54.86 1.08
C LEU A 41 13.33 54.01 1.91
N VAL A 42 13.72 53.59 3.12
CA VAL A 42 12.85 52.91 4.11
C VAL A 42 12.20 53.92 5.05
N LEU A 43 10.99 53.64 5.56
CA LEU A 43 10.42 54.31 6.73
C LEU A 43 9.57 53.36 7.60
N ILE A 44 9.70 53.48 8.92
CA ILE A 44 8.98 52.74 9.95
C ILE A 44 8.17 53.75 10.78
N ALA A 45 6.94 53.40 11.16
CA ALA A 45 6.14 54.15 12.15
C ALA A 45 5.31 53.19 13.01
N VAL A 46 4.97 53.59 14.24
CA VAL A 46 4.35 52.73 15.27
C VAL A 46 3.06 53.38 15.81
N PHE A 47 2.13 52.51 16.24
CA PHE A 47 0.85 52.76 16.95
C PHE A 47 0.76 53.98 17.88
N PRO A 48 -0.47 54.51 18.07
CA PRO A 48 -1.20 54.13 19.30
C PRO A 48 -2.65 53.62 19.07
N GLN A 49 -3.29 53.19 20.16
CA GLN A 49 -4.61 52.53 20.22
C GLN A 49 -5.81 53.51 20.27
N LEU A 50 -7.03 53.00 19.98
CA LEU A 50 -8.25 53.35 20.72
C LEU A 50 -9.32 52.25 20.59
N ARG A 51 -10.20 52.10 21.60
CA ARG A 51 -11.35 51.17 21.66
C ARG A 51 -12.67 51.94 21.55
N PHE A 52 -13.73 51.33 21.01
CA PHE A 52 -15.15 51.34 21.47
C PHE A 52 -15.97 50.50 20.45
N MET A 53 -16.51 49.33 20.80
CA MET A 53 -17.84 49.05 21.41
C MET A 53 -19.08 49.21 20.49
N ASN A 54 -19.77 48.07 20.31
CA ASN A 54 -21.18 47.80 19.96
C ASN A 54 -22.06 48.88 19.29
N GLY A 55 -22.71 48.50 18.18
CA GLY A 55 -23.89 49.18 17.63
C GLY A 55 -24.70 48.25 16.72
N SER A 56 -25.95 47.93 17.08
CA SER A 56 -26.79 46.96 16.37
C SER A 56 -27.62 47.58 15.24
N SER A 57 -27.83 46.85 14.14
CA SER A 57 -29.05 46.94 13.34
C SER A 57 -29.32 45.65 12.56
N ALA A 58 -30.33 44.90 12.99
CA ALA A 58 -30.94 43.86 12.16
C ALA A 58 -32.00 44.51 11.24
N SER A 59 -32.32 43.87 10.12
CA SER A 59 -33.47 44.23 9.28
C SER A 59 -34.20 42.97 8.86
N SER A 60 -35.43 42.81 9.35
CA SER A 60 -36.26 41.63 9.16
C SER A 60 -37.20 41.80 7.97
N VAL A 61 -37.30 40.76 7.12
CA VAL A 61 -38.46 40.56 6.25
C VAL A 61 -39.09 39.21 6.59
N THR A 62 -40.41 39.23 6.76
CA THR A 62 -41.23 38.16 7.34
C THR A 62 -41.26 36.88 6.50
N SER A 63 -41.05 35.73 7.14
CA SER A 63 -41.51 34.44 6.64
C SER A 63 -42.92 34.13 7.15
N VAL A 64 -43.74 33.49 6.32
CA VAL A 64 -45.12 33.09 6.67
C VAL A 64 -45.07 31.77 7.46
N PRO A 65 -45.79 31.63 8.59
CA PRO A 65 -45.81 30.37 9.34
C PRO A 65 -46.64 29.31 8.62
N GLN A 66 -45.97 28.39 7.91
CA GLN A 66 -46.60 27.13 7.54
C GLN A 66 -46.85 26.30 8.81
N GLN A 67 -48.11 25.96 9.05
CA GLN A 67 -48.49 25.01 10.10
C GLN A 67 -48.01 23.62 9.70
N TYR A 68 -46.86 23.20 10.26
CA TYR A 68 -46.50 21.79 10.26
C TYR A 68 -47.49 21.03 11.15
N THR A 69 -48.45 20.35 10.52
CA THR A 69 -49.22 19.31 11.18
C THR A 69 -48.25 18.27 11.72
N GLN A 70 -48.34 17.96 13.02
CA GLN A 70 -47.62 16.83 13.61
C GLN A 70 -48.23 15.52 13.08
N HIS A 71 -47.85 15.12 11.87
CA HIS A 71 -47.92 13.72 11.51
C HIS A 71 -46.96 12.96 12.42
N SER A 72 -47.51 12.01 13.18
CA SER A 72 -46.76 11.06 13.97
C SER A 72 -45.97 10.14 13.03
N THR A 73 -44.83 10.61 12.55
CA THR A 73 -43.85 9.76 11.86
C THR A 73 -43.25 8.80 12.86
N SER A 74 -43.80 7.59 12.91
CA SER A 74 -43.05 6.42 13.35
C SER A 74 -41.71 6.40 12.61
N ASN A 75 -40.59 6.24 13.32
CA ASN A 75 -39.28 6.04 12.68
C ASN A 75 -39.44 4.97 11.59
N PRO A 76 -39.05 5.24 10.32
CA PRO A 76 -39.24 4.29 9.25
C PRO A 76 -38.50 2.99 9.59
N VAL A 77 -39.25 1.92 9.80
CA VAL A 77 -38.70 0.58 10.03
C VAL A 77 -38.28 0.04 8.67
N SER A 78 -37.00 -0.35 8.53
CA SER A 78 -36.53 -0.89 7.25
C SER A 78 -37.24 -2.21 6.94
N VAL A 79 -37.51 -2.46 5.66
CA VAL A 79 -38.14 -3.72 5.23
C VAL A 79 -37.27 -4.94 5.55
N TYR A 80 -35.95 -4.76 5.70
CA TYR A 80 -34.99 -5.80 6.11
C TYR A 80 -34.71 -5.84 7.63
N GLY A 81 -35.46 -5.07 8.43
CA GLY A 81 -35.46 -5.17 9.89
C GLY A 81 -34.73 -4.02 10.60
N GLN A 82 -34.00 -4.34 11.66
CA GLN A 82 -33.24 -3.40 12.49
C GLN A 82 -31.77 -3.79 12.53
N PHE A 83 -30.88 -2.80 12.56
CA PHE A 83 -29.45 -2.98 12.68
C PHE A 83 -28.88 -1.99 13.72
N PRO A 84 -27.82 -2.34 14.48
CA PRO A 84 -27.16 -3.65 14.48
C PRO A 84 -28.06 -4.74 15.07
N GLN A 85 -27.81 -5.99 14.69
CA GLN A 85 -28.56 -7.12 15.26
C GLN A 85 -28.19 -7.32 16.75
N PRO A 86 -29.15 -7.75 17.60
CA PRO A 86 -28.84 -8.15 18.97
C PRO A 86 -27.75 -9.22 19.00
N ASP A 87 -26.82 -9.09 19.96
CA ASP A 87 -25.71 -10.01 20.23
C ASP A 87 -24.74 -10.32 19.07
N ASP A 88 -24.83 -9.59 17.94
CA ASP A 88 -23.82 -9.63 16.88
C ASP A 88 -22.48 -9.03 17.38
N PRO A 89 -21.39 -9.81 17.47
CA PRO A 89 -20.11 -9.33 18.00
C PRO A 89 -19.42 -8.29 17.11
N PHE A 90 -19.80 -8.16 15.84
CA PHE A 90 -19.31 -7.12 14.93
C PHE A 90 -20.24 -5.90 14.85
N GLN A 91 -21.44 -5.99 15.42
CA GLN A 91 -22.48 -4.95 15.37
C GLN A 91 -22.78 -4.50 13.91
N PHE A 92 -22.96 -5.41 12.96
CA PHE A 92 -23.01 -5.07 11.54
C PHE A 92 -24.16 -4.11 11.17
N LEU A 93 -23.85 -3.13 10.33
CA LEU A 93 -24.78 -2.21 9.67
C LEU A 93 -24.66 -2.33 8.15
N PRO A 94 -25.77 -2.32 7.38
CA PRO A 94 -25.75 -1.94 5.97
C PRO A 94 -25.12 -0.56 5.79
N CYS A 95 -24.15 -0.43 4.88
CA CYS A 95 -23.24 0.72 4.94
C CYS A 95 -22.75 1.25 3.58
N THR A 96 -21.87 2.25 3.64
CA THR A 96 -21.13 2.82 2.52
C THR A 96 -19.64 2.90 2.83
N PRO A 97 -18.74 3.11 1.85
CA PRO A 97 -17.30 3.31 2.11
C PRO A 97 -16.93 4.50 3.01
N ARG A 98 -17.90 5.32 3.44
CA ARG A 98 -17.72 6.43 4.40
C ARG A 98 -18.17 6.09 5.83
N THR A 99 -18.71 4.90 6.07
CA THR A 99 -19.14 4.45 7.39
C THR A 99 -17.91 4.00 8.19
N VAL A 100 -17.56 4.72 9.27
CA VAL A 100 -16.36 4.47 10.09
C VAL A 100 -16.72 4.19 11.56
N PRO A 101 -16.02 3.28 12.25
CA PRO A 101 -16.34 2.94 13.64
C PRO A 101 -16.25 4.14 14.62
N PRO A 102 -16.97 4.10 15.76
CA PRO A 102 -16.90 5.14 16.77
C PRO A 102 -15.50 5.23 17.39
N LEU A 103 -15.14 6.41 17.91
CA LEU A 103 -13.88 6.62 18.61
C LEU A 103 -13.83 5.85 19.95
N LEU A 104 -12.64 5.70 20.52
CA LEU A 104 -12.43 4.95 21.77
C LEU A 104 -12.81 5.76 23.03
N ASP A 105 -12.92 7.07 22.89
CA ASP A 105 -13.37 8.03 23.92
C ASP A 105 -14.88 8.35 23.81
N ASP A 106 -15.60 7.72 22.87
CA ASP A 106 -17.06 7.81 22.78
C ASP A 106 -17.73 7.05 23.95
N GLY A 107 -18.29 7.81 24.88
CA GLY A 107 -18.94 7.31 26.09
C GLY A 107 -20.23 6.50 25.87
N ASP A 108 -20.79 6.46 24.65
CA ASP A 108 -21.91 5.59 24.28
C ASP A 108 -21.73 5.04 22.84
N ALA A 109 -20.52 4.54 22.54
CA ALA A 109 -20.12 4.06 21.22
C ALA A 109 -21.13 3.10 20.55
N LYS A 110 -21.84 2.25 21.32
CA LYS A 110 -22.88 1.36 20.78
C LYS A 110 -24.08 2.14 20.25
N ARG A 111 -24.54 3.16 20.97
CA ARG A 111 -25.64 4.03 20.53
C ARG A 111 -25.22 4.96 19.39
N SER A 112 -24.02 5.54 19.46
CA SER A 112 -23.48 6.37 18.38
C SER A 112 -23.39 5.57 17.07
N TRP A 113 -22.94 4.32 17.15
CA TRP A 113 -22.90 3.40 16.03
C TRP A 113 -24.29 3.04 15.50
N ALA A 114 -25.21 2.60 16.37
CA ALA A 114 -26.59 2.30 15.96
C ALA A 114 -27.32 3.53 15.37
N GLY A 115 -26.94 4.74 15.79
CA GLY A 115 -27.41 6.00 15.21
C GLY A 115 -26.96 6.27 13.77
N LEU A 116 -26.01 5.49 13.22
CA LEU A 116 -25.62 5.55 11.81
C LEU A 116 -26.51 4.68 10.90
N PHE A 117 -27.43 3.89 11.46
CA PHE A 117 -28.32 3.05 10.65
C PHE A 117 -29.37 3.90 9.91
N ASP A 118 -29.18 4.07 8.61
CA ASP A 118 -30.22 4.56 7.71
C ASP A 118 -31.16 3.40 7.34
N PRO A 119 -32.48 3.49 7.61
CA PRO A 119 -33.41 2.42 7.26
C PRO A 119 -33.75 2.34 5.77
N ASN A 120 -33.35 3.31 4.95
CA ASN A 120 -33.62 3.30 3.50
C ASN A 120 -32.62 2.41 2.74
N PRO A 121 -33.04 1.28 2.12
CA PRO A 121 -32.13 0.40 1.39
C PRO A 121 -31.49 1.02 0.16
N ASP A 122 -32.06 2.11 -0.40
CA ASP A 122 -31.48 2.85 -1.52
C ASP A 122 -30.18 3.59 -1.14
N HIS A 123 -29.91 3.76 0.16
CA HIS A 123 -28.70 4.40 0.67
C HIS A 123 -27.58 3.40 1.02
N TRP A 124 -27.82 2.09 0.83
CA TRP A 124 -26.86 1.03 1.15
C TRP A 124 -26.06 0.56 -0.06
N SER A 125 -24.89 -0.04 0.19
CA SER A 125 -24.03 -0.56 -0.87
C SER A 125 -24.35 -2.03 -1.16
N TRP A 126 -25.04 -2.26 -2.27
CA TRP A 126 -25.41 -3.59 -2.77
C TRP A 126 -24.49 -4.04 -3.92
N GLY A 127 -24.15 -5.33 -3.95
CA GLY A 127 -23.37 -5.96 -5.02
C GLY A 127 -24.08 -5.97 -6.38
N ALA A 128 -23.45 -6.56 -7.38
CA ALA A 128 -23.99 -6.66 -8.73
C ALA A 128 -25.38 -7.33 -8.77
N PRO A 129 -26.26 -6.94 -9.72
CA PRO A 129 -27.50 -7.68 -9.96
C PRO A 129 -27.20 -9.12 -10.41
N PRO A 130 -28.01 -10.12 -9.98
CA PRO A 130 -27.79 -11.51 -10.35
C PRO A 130 -27.82 -11.71 -11.87
N LYS A 131 -26.89 -12.53 -12.39
CA LYS A 131 -26.67 -12.74 -13.83
C LYS A 131 -27.87 -13.38 -14.56
N SER A 132 -28.84 -13.91 -13.83
CA SER A 132 -30.09 -14.51 -14.33
C SER A 132 -31.31 -13.73 -13.84
N ILE A 133 -32.08 -13.15 -14.77
CA ILE A 133 -33.23 -12.26 -14.51
C ILE A 133 -34.44 -12.99 -13.89
N GLU A 134 -34.47 -14.33 -13.91
CA GLU A 134 -35.65 -15.12 -13.58
C GLU A 134 -36.06 -15.05 -12.10
N THR A 135 -35.13 -14.85 -11.16
CA THR A 135 -35.42 -14.65 -9.73
C THR A 135 -35.95 -13.25 -9.43
N ALA A 136 -35.35 -12.21 -10.03
CA ALA A 136 -35.69 -10.81 -9.80
C ALA A 136 -37.09 -10.37 -10.33
N ARG A 137 -37.85 -11.30 -10.92
CA ARG A 137 -39.22 -11.07 -11.41
C ARG A 137 -40.32 -11.68 -10.54
N GLN A 138 -39.97 -12.30 -9.41
CA GLN A 138 -40.93 -13.01 -8.54
C GLN A 138 -41.15 -12.32 -7.18
N THR A 139 -40.51 -11.17 -6.94
CA THR A 139 -40.56 -10.42 -5.68
C THR A 139 -40.72 -8.93 -5.93
N ASP A 140 -41.49 -8.22 -5.09
CA ASP A 140 -41.56 -6.74 -5.08
C ASP A 140 -40.28 -6.09 -4.49
N ASP A 141 -39.28 -6.91 -4.13
CA ASP A 141 -37.96 -6.52 -3.67
C ASP A 141 -37.00 -6.29 -4.86
N GLY A 142 -36.61 -5.03 -5.08
CA GLY A 142 -35.66 -4.61 -6.12
C GLY A 142 -34.18 -4.93 -5.83
N TYR A 143 -33.88 -5.49 -4.66
CA TYR A 143 -32.56 -5.93 -4.23
C TYR A 143 -32.45 -7.46 -4.09
N ALA A 144 -33.54 -8.20 -4.34
CA ALA A 144 -33.60 -9.66 -4.25
C ALA A 144 -32.48 -10.35 -5.04
N GLY A 145 -31.73 -11.22 -4.35
CA GLY A 145 -30.63 -11.99 -4.95
C GLY A 145 -29.35 -11.19 -5.22
N ARG A 146 -29.22 -9.96 -4.71
CA ARG A 146 -27.96 -9.20 -4.70
C ARG A 146 -27.21 -9.45 -3.39
N GLY A 147 -25.88 -9.51 -3.44
CA GLY A 147 -25.06 -9.41 -2.23
C GLY A 147 -25.12 -8.02 -1.60
N ILE A 148 -24.67 -7.87 -0.36
CA ILE A 148 -24.66 -6.58 0.36
C ILE A 148 -23.35 -6.36 1.12
N PHE A 149 -22.88 -5.11 1.20
CA PHE A 149 -21.79 -4.73 2.09
C PHE A 149 -22.31 -4.30 3.46
N LEU A 150 -21.75 -4.92 4.49
CA LEU A 150 -22.00 -4.64 5.90
C LEU A 150 -20.70 -4.15 6.55
N CYS A 151 -20.78 -3.06 7.32
CA CYS A 151 -19.66 -2.51 8.08
C CYS A 151 -19.88 -2.82 9.56
N GLY A 152 -18.79 -3.07 10.29
CA GLY A 152 -18.84 -3.40 11.71
C GLY A 152 -17.54 -3.04 12.42
N TYR A 153 -17.47 -3.35 13.71
CA TYR A 153 -16.22 -3.31 14.45
C TYR A 153 -16.15 -4.40 15.52
N LEU A 154 -14.94 -4.84 15.83
CA LEU A 154 -14.66 -5.79 16.91
C LEU A 154 -13.71 -5.14 17.93
N ASP A 155 -14.17 -5.03 19.18
CA ASP A 155 -13.35 -4.54 20.29
C ASP A 155 -12.52 -5.71 20.87
N VAL A 156 -11.20 -5.60 20.77
CA VAL A 156 -10.23 -6.63 21.21
C VAL A 156 -9.26 -6.06 22.26
N PRO A 157 -8.64 -6.90 23.11
CA PRO A 157 -7.58 -6.44 24.02
C PRO A 157 -6.45 -5.74 23.28
N LEU A 158 -6.04 -4.56 23.76
CA LEU A 158 -4.84 -3.91 23.24
C LEU A 158 -3.59 -4.73 23.60
N ASP A 159 -3.55 -5.28 24.82
CA ASP A 159 -2.48 -6.11 25.34
C ASP A 159 -3.01 -7.50 25.75
N TYR A 160 -2.79 -8.53 24.91
CA TYR A 160 -3.15 -9.91 25.23
C TYR A 160 -2.26 -10.55 26.31
N THR A 161 -1.09 -9.96 26.60
CA THR A 161 -0.18 -10.45 27.65
C THR A 161 -0.66 -10.02 29.04
N ASN A 162 -1.34 -8.88 29.14
CA ASN A 162 -1.94 -8.37 30.36
C ASN A 162 -3.46 -8.59 30.42
N LYS A 163 -3.88 -9.77 30.91
CA LYS A 163 -5.30 -10.12 31.14
C LYS A 163 -6.06 -9.22 32.14
N SER A 164 -5.39 -8.28 32.81
CA SER A 164 -6.02 -7.28 33.69
C SER A 164 -6.14 -5.88 33.05
N GLY A 165 -5.62 -5.71 31.83
CA GLY A 165 -5.70 -4.45 31.09
C GLY A 165 -7.12 -4.20 30.54
N SER A 166 -7.63 -2.98 30.75
CA SER A 166 -8.92 -2.52 30.22
C SER A 166 -8.82 -1.77 28.88
N ARG A 167 -7.59 -1.57 28.36
CA ARG A 167 -7.36 -0.89 27.07
C ARG A 167 -7.70 -1.84 25.91
N ILE A 168 -8.46 -1.34 24.95
CA ILE A 168 -8.85 -2.06 23.74
C ILE A 168 -8.20 -1.47 22.49
N ALA A 169 -8.12 -2.27 21.44
CA ALA A 169 -8.14 -1.81 20.06
C ALA A 169 -9.52 -2.11 19.47
N ARG A 170 -10.05 -1.20 18.66
CA ARG A 170 -11.29 -1.39 17.90
C ARG A 170 -10.95 -1.66 16.45
N LEU A 171 -11.13 -2.90 16.02
CA LEU A 171 -10.83 -3.35 14.66
C LEU A 171 -12.03 -3.03 13.76
N ALA A 172 -11.84 -2.26 12.69
CA ALA A 172 -12.86 -2.05 11.68
C ALA A 172 -12.98 -3.29 10.78
N VAL A 173 -14.22 -3.70 10.45
CA VAL A 173 -14.49 -4.80 9.51
C VAL A 173 -15.46 -4.38 8.42
N THR A 174 -15.28 -4.93 7.22
CA THR A 174 -16.20 -4.83 6.09
C THR A 174 -16.46 -6.22 5.54
N LYS A 175 -17.72 -6.66 5.63
CA LYS A 175 -18.20 -7.96 5.15
C LYS A 175 -19.04 -7.76 3.88
N PHE A 176 -18.71 -8.47 2.80
CA PHE A 176 -19.64 -8.71 1.71
C PHE A 176 -20.43 -10.00 2.00
N GLN A 177 -21.73 -9.88 2.22
CA GLN A 177 -22.63 -11.01 2.45
C GLN A 177 -23.31 -11.43 1.15
N VAL A 178 -23.02 -12.65 0.67
CA VAL A 178 -23.47 -13.11 -0.66
C VAL A 178 -24.96 -13.39 -0.74
N SER A 179 -25.59 -13.71 0.40
CA SER A 179 -27.02 -13.98 0.50
C SER A 179 -27.91 -12.74 0.41
N GLY A 180 -27.33 -11.53 0.34
CA GLY A 180 -28.05 -10.29 0.60
C GLY A 180 -28.71 -10.27 1.99
N LEU A 181 -29.85 -9.62 2.09
CA LEU A 181 -30.75 -9.61 3.25
C LEU A 181 -32.11 -10.23 2.91
N ALA A 182 -32.81 -10.75 3.92
CA ALA A 182 -34.20 -11.18 3.78
C ALA A 182 -35.16 -10.06 4.20
N LEU A 183 -36.32 -9.96 3.55
CA LEU A 183 -37.42 -9.12 4.04
C LEU A 183 -37.89 -9.63 5.41
N SER A 184 -38.20 -8.71 6.33
CA SER A 184 -38.67 -9.02 7.69
C SER A 184 -39.97 -9.84 7.71
N ALA A 185 -40.74 -9.79 6.63
CA ALA A 185 -41.98 -10.54 6.45
C ALA A 185 -41.76 -11.96 5.90
N ASP A 186 -40.59 -12.28 5.34
CA ASP A 186 -40.30 -13.60 4.74
C ASP A 186 -39.20 -14.35 5.50
N THR A 187 -39.66 -15.29 6.34
CA THR A 187 -38.82 -16.16 7.17
C THR A 187 -38.37 -17.45 6.46
N ASN A 188 -38.84 -17.71 5.24
CA ASN A 188 -38.61 -18.98 4.53
C ASN A 188 -37.49 -18.91 3.46
N THR A 189 -36.91 -17.74 3.21
CA THR A 189 -35.81 -17.59 2.23
C THR A 189 -34.48 -18.18 2.67
N SER A 190 -33.52 -18.29 1.75
CA SER A 190 -32.09 -18.44 2.05
C SER A 190 -31.35 -17.10 2.19
N ALA A 191 -32.03 -15.97 1.99
CA ALA A 191 -31.44 -14.65 2.06
C ALA A 191 -31.15 -14.22 3.51
N GLY A 192 -30.28 -13.23 3.70
CA GLY A 192 -29.87 -12.75 5.04
C GLY A 192 -29.05 -13.72 5.90
N LYS A 193 -28.93 -15.00 5.50
CA LYS A 193 -28.24 -16.04 6.26
C LYS A 193 -26.74 -16.03 5.95
N LYS A 194 -25.93 -15.99 7.01
CA LYS A 194 -24.48 -16.20 6.92
C LYS A 194 -24.18 -17.48 6.15
N SER A 195 -23.21 -17.41 5.24
CA SER A 195 -22.66 -18.56 4.53
C SER A 195 -21.94 -19.57 5.44
N GLU A 196 -21.64 -20.76 4.89
CA GLU A 196 -20.99 -21.88 5.60
C GLU A 196 -19.60 -21.53 6.16
N ARG A 197 -18.84 -20.68 5.45
CA ARG A 197 -17.50 -20.19 5.82
C ARG A 197 -17.34 -18.77 5.31
N THR A 198 -16.56 -17.97 6.03
CA THR A 198 -16.15 -16.64 5.57
C THR A 198 -14.76 -16.72 4.95
N ILE A 199 -14.56 -16.16 3.77
CA ILE A 199 -13.23 -15.93 3.19
C ILE A 199 -12.70 -14.64 3.82
N ILE A 200 -11.79 -14.76 4.78
CA ILE A 200 -11.08 -13.60 5.32
C ILE A 200 -10.05 -13.12 4.28
N ILE A 201 -9.93 -11.80 4.07
CA ILE A 201 -8.95 -11.21 3.14
C ILE A 201 -8.11 -10.12 3.80
N GLU A 202 -6.84 -10.05 3.40
CA GLU A 202 -5.87 -9.10 3.93
C GLU A 202 -4.85 -8.76 2.80
N PRO A 203 -4.68 -7.48 2.43
CA PRO A 203 -3.83 -7.08 1.30
C PRO A 203 -2.34 -6.91 1.62
N GLY A 204 -1.95 -6.89 2.90
CA GLY A 204 -0.55 -6.80 3.33
C GLY A 204 -0.06 -5.37 3.60
N GLY A 205 0.98 -4.96 2.85
CA GLY A 205 1.78 -3.76 3.15
C GLY A 205 3.14 -4.08 3.79
N PRO A 206 3.28 -4.11 5.12
CA PRO A 206 2.26 -3.90 6.16
C PRO A 206 1.65 -2.49 6.18
N GLY A 207 0.40 -2.41 6.64
CA GLY A 207 -0.37 -1.16 6.74
C GLY A 207 -1.46 -0.99 5.67
N GLY A 208 -1.67 -1.99 4.81
CA GLY A 208 -2.78 -2.02 3.86
C GLY A 208 -4.14 -2.12 4.55
N SER A 209 -5.15 -1.44 4.00
CA SER A 209 -6.51 -1.43 4.55
C SER A 209 -7.33 -2.59 3.99
N GLY A 210 -7.56 -3.63 4.80
CA GLY A 210 -8.41 -4.76 4.43
C GLY A 210 -9.88 -4.39 4.29
N THR A 211 -10.38 -3.36 5.00
CA THR A 211 -11.73 -2.82 4.75
C THR A 211 -11.83 -2.19 3.35
N SER A 212 -10.85 -1.36 2.97
CA SER A 212 -10.78 -0.75 1.63
C SER A 212 -10.51 -1.78 0.53
N TYR A 213 -9.82 -2.88 0.84
CA TYR A 213 -9.66 -4.01 -0.07
C TYR A 213 -10.98 -4.76 -0.27
N ALA A 214 -11.73 -5.04 0.80
CA ALA A 214 -13.05 -5.67 0.71
C ALA A 214 -14.01 -4.87 -0.18
N TRP A 215 -14.06 -3.54 -0.02
CA TRP A 215 -14.88 -2.64 -0.84
C TRP A 215 -14.67 -2.74 -2.35
N ARG A 216 -13.53 -3.29 -2.81
CA ARG A 216 -13.18 -3.41 -4.23
C ARG A 216 -13.03 -4.83 -4.72
N ALA A 217 -12.60 -5.74 -3.86
CA ALA A 217 -12.23 -7.11 -4.22
C ALA A 217 -13.21 -8.17 -3.70
N ALA A 218 -14.08 -7.88 -2.73
CA ALA A 218 -14.86 -8.92 -2.06
C ALA A 218 -15.79 -9.71 -3.00
N GLU A 219 -16.61 -9.02 -3.81
CA GLU A 219 -17.51 -9.66 -4.77
C GLU A 219 -16.75 -10.46 -5.85
N ALA A 220 -15.65 -9.91 -6.36
CA ALA A 220 -14.76 -10.62 -7.29
C ALA A 220 -14.08 -11.84 -6.63
N THR A 221 -13.70 -11.74 -5.35
CA THR A 221 -13.02 -12.81 -4.60
C THR A 221 -13.95 -13.98 -4.32
N THR A 222 -15.22 -13.73 -3.94
CA THR A 222 -16.18 -14.83 -3.73
C THR A 222 -16.55 -15.51 -5.04
N GLU A 223 -16.69 -14.78 -6.15
CA GLU A 223 -16.88 -15.39 -7.48
C GLU A 223 -15.65 -16.22 -7.88
N ARG A 224 -14.44 -15.65 -7.74
CA ARG A 224 -13.16 -16.31 -8.04
C ARG A 224 -12.98 -17.59 -7.24
N LEU A 225 -13.04 -17.54 -5.91
CA LEU A 225 -12.67 -18.62 -5.02
C LEU A 225 -13.82 -19.54 -4.60
N SER A 226 -15.08 -19.12 -4.70
CA SER A 226 -16.23 -19.92 -4.25
C SER A 226 -17.40 -20.04 -5.24
N LYS A 227 -17.36 -19.32 -6.38
CA LYS A 227 -18.54 -19.09 -7.26
C LYS A 227 -19.71 -18.45 -6.49
N SER A 228 -19.40 -17.38 -5.76
CA SER A 228 -20.39 -16.56 -5.03
C SER A 228 -21.18 -17.30 -3.95
N LYS A 229 -20.54 -18.27 -3.27
CA LYS A 229 -21.13 -19.11 -2.21
C LYS A 229 -20.77 -18.69 -0.79
N TYR A 230 -19.61 -18.09 -0.62
CA TYR A 230 -19.05 -17.76 0.69
C TYR A 230 -18.94 -16.24 0.86
N ASP A 231 -19.29 -15.77 2.05
CA ASP A 231 -19.14 -14.38 2.44
C ASP A 231 -17.64 -14.02 2.45
N VAL A 232 -17.33 -12.73 2.29
CA VAL A 232 -15.93 -12.25 2.34
C VAL A 232 -15.82 -11.16 3.40
N LEU A 233 -14.81 -11.23 4.25
CA LEU A 233 -14.56 -10.22 5.28
C LEU A 233 -13.12 -9.70 5.18
N GLY A 234 -12.98 -8.40 4.97
CA GLY A 234 -11.72 -7.69 5.19
C GLY A 234 -11.77 -6.91 6.50
N TRP A 235 -10.63 -6.80 7.17
CA TRP A 235 -10.48 -5.98 8.37
C TRP A 235 -9.29 -5.04 8.25
N ASP A 236 -9.32 -3.93 8.98
CA ASP A 236 -8.14 -3.10 9.16
C ASP A 236 -7.40 -3.60 10.40
N PRO A 237 -6.15 -4.09 10.30
CA PRO A 237 -5.35 -4.45 11.46
C PRO A 237 -5.26 -3.32 12.49
N ARG A 238 -4.95 -3.66 13.74
CA ARG A 238 -4.69 -2.69 14.82
C ARG A 238 -3.71 -1.60 14.35
N GLY A 239 -4.11 -0.33 14.45
CA GLY A 239 -3.34 0.80 13.96
C GLY A 239 -3.63 1.26 12.52
N VAL A 240 -4.31 0.46 11.70
CA VAL A 240 -4.56 0.75 10.27
C VAL A 240 -5.80 1.63 10.08
N ASN A 241 -5.68 2.67 9.24
CA ASN A 241 -6.77 3.41 8.59
C ASN A 241 -8.00 3.74 9.48
N ILE A 242 -9.08 2.93 9.45
CA ILE A 242 -10.31 3.20 10.21
C ILE A 242 -10.45 2.38 11.51
N SER A 243 -9.53 1.47 11.80
CA SER A 243 -9.36 0.89 13.14
C SER A 243 -8.88 1.95 14.14
N ARG A 244 -9.09 1.71 15.44
CA ARG A 244 -8.77 2.68 16.51
C ARG A 244 -7.96 2.04 17.64
N PRO A 245 -6.91 2.71 18.17
CA PRO A 245 -6.29 3.92 17.62
C PRO A 245 -5.66 3.66 16.24
N ALA A 246 -5.63 4.68 15.37
CA ALA A 246 -4.93 4.63 14.08
C ALA A 246 -3.59 5.35 14.19
N ILE A 247 -2.52 4.77 13.65
CA ILE A 247 -1.16 5.30 13.79
C ILE A 247 -0.80 6.15 12.58
N ALA A 248 -1.08 7.45 12.69
CA ALA A 248 -0.46 8.49 11.89
C ALA A 248 0.39 9.38 12.82
N CYS A 249 1.60 9.73 12.39
CA CYS A 249 2.56 10.51 13.18
C CYS A 249 2.86 11.88 12.55
N PHE A 250 2.23 12.18 11.42
CA PHE A 250 2.07 13.55 10.90
C PHE A 250 0.66 14.06 11.23
N PRO A 251 0.49 15.33 11.62
CA PRO A 251 -0.83 15.89 11.94
C PRO A 251 -1.68 16.13 10.69
N HIS A 252 -1.06 16.38 9.54
CA HIS A 252 -1.72 16.60 8.25
C HIS A 252 -0.90 16.00 7.10
N ASP A 253 -1.59 15.61 6.04
CA ASP A 253 -1.02 15.01 4.82
C ASP A 253 0.04 15.92 4.16
N ALA A 254 -0.17 17.24 4.12
CA ALA A 254 0.82 18.19 3.63
C ALA A 254 2.13 18.25 4.45
N ASN A 255 2.13 17.81 5.72
CA ASN A 255 3.36 17.70 6.51
C ASN A 255 4.16 16.43 6.15
N ARG A 256 3.44 15.33 5.85
CA ARG A 256 3.97 14.07 5.31
C ARG A 256 4.61 14.30 3.94
N ASP A 257 3.92 15.00 3.06
CA ASP A 257 4.42 15.31 1.70
C ASP A 257 5.73 16.11 1.73
N HIS A 258 5.78 17.19 2.52
CA HIS A 258 7.00 17.99 2.71
C HIS A 258 8.18 17.16 3.24
N TRP A 259 7.90 16.14 4.07
CA TRP A 259 8.91 15.23 4.61
C TRP A 259 9.47 14.28 3.54
N ASN A 260 8.58 13.70 2.73
CA ASN A 260 8.90 12.70 1.71
C ASN A 260 9.82 13.25 0.61
N LEU A 261 9.74 14.56 0.31
CA LEU A 261 10.64 15.26 -0.63
C LEU A 261 12.13 15.14 -0.26
N LEU A 262 12.46 14.96 1.02
CA LEU A 262 13.84 14.91 1.52
C LEU A 262 14.32 13.48 1.78
N THR A 263 13.43 12.55 2.16
CA THR A 263 13.81 11.16 2.48
C THR A 263 14.08 10.32 1.24
N ASN A 264 13.21 10.38 0.22
CA ASN A 264 13.16 9.37 -0.85
C ASN A 264 14.18 9.62 -1.99
N GLN A 265 15.28 10.31 -1.68
CA GLN A 265 16.35 10.56 -2.64
C GLN A 265 17.14 9.28 -2.92
N HIS A 266 17.29 8.97 -4.21
CA HIS A 266 17.98 7.78 -4.66
C HIS A 266 19.51 7.91 -4.60
N ARG A 267 20.22 6.80 -4.31
CA ARG A 267 21.69 6.79 -4.20
C ARG A 267 22.39 7.32 -5.47
N ALA A 268 21.76 7.19 -6.63
CA ALA A 268 22.27 7.67 -7.93
C ALA A 268 22.21 9.20 -8.12
N VAL A 269 21.48 9.95 -7.28
CA VAL A 269 21.31 11.42 -7.42
C VAL A 269 21.85 12.23 -6.25
N VAL A 270 22.25 11.60 -5.15
CA VAL A 270 22.78 12.31 -3.98
C VAL A 270 24.28 12.62 -4.12
N ALA A 271 24.66 13.88 -3.89
CA ALA A 271 26.05 14.33 -4.02
C ALA A 271 26.97 13.74 -2.93
N SER A 272 26.42 13.46 -1.74
CA SER A 272 27.06 12.65 -0.70
C SER A 272 26.07 11.61 -0.18
N PRO A 273 26.31 10.31 -0.48
CA PRO A 273 25.54 9.23 0.12
C PRO A 273 25.65 9.17 1.65
N ARG A 274 26.72 9.71 2.25
CA ARG A 274 26.86 9.77 3.71
C ARG A 274 25.87 10.77 4.31
N ASP A 275 25.90 12.00 3.81
CA ASP A 275 25.07 13.11 4.29
C ASP A 275 23.58 12.77 4.13
N GLN A 276 23.18 12.12 3.03
CA GLN A 276 21.79 11.67 2.84
C GLN A 276 21.37 10.63 3.90
N VAL A 277 22.22 9.65 4.23
CA VAL A 277 21.89 8.66 5.27
C VAL A 277 21.84 9.32 6.65
N GLU A 278 22.72 10.29 6.95
CA GLU A 278 22.64 11.06 8.21
C GLU A 278 21.36 11.89 8.32
N ILE A 279 20.94 12.57 7.24
CA ILE A 279 19.67 13.29 7.18
C ILE A 279 18.49 12.33 7.36
N ALA A 280 18.44 11.24 6.59
CA ALA A 280 17.36 10.27 6.64
C ALA A 280 17.28 9.54 8.00
N ASP A 281 18.41 9.31 8.66
CA ASP A 281 18.48 8.72 9.99
C ASP A 281 17.88 9.64 11.07
N VAL A 282 18.24 10.93 11.06
CA VAL A 282 17.66 11.94 11.95
C VAL A 282 16.17 12.15 11.65
N MET A 283 15.76 12.12 10.39
CA MET A 283 14.35 12.19 9.99
C MET A 283 13.56 10.97 10.48
N ASN A 284 14.12 9.76 10.39
CA ASN A 284 13.50 8.57 10.96
C ASN A 284 13.40 8.65 12.50
N ALA A 285 14.43 9.15 13.19
CA ALA A 285 14.41 9.37 14.63
C ALA A 285 13.29 10.35 15.04
N ALA A 286 13.07 11.40 14.24
CA ALA A 286 12.00 12.37 14.46
C ALA A 286 10.59 11.80 14.20
N VAL A 287 10.41 10.94 13.17
CA VAL A 287 9.13 10.24 12.93
C VAL A 287 8.82 9.27 14.07
N MET A 288 9.78 8.42 14.48
CA MET A 288 9.60 7.52 15.62
C MET A 288 9.30 8.30 16.91
N ARG A 289 9.94 9.45 17.12
CA ARG A 289 9.59 10.36 18.22
C ARG A 289 8.16 10.89 18.11
N ALA A 290 7.73 11.38 16.95
CA ALA A 290 6.38 11.89 16.75
C ALA A 290 5.33 10.80 17.05
N CYS A 291 5.57 9.57 16.59
CA CYS A 291 4.74 8.41 16.92
C CYS A 291 4.67 8.16 18.43
N TRP A 292 5.79 8.26 19.16
CA TRP A 292 5.82 8.14 20.62
C TRP A 292 5.07 9.27 21.34
N GLU A 293 5.29 10.53 20.97
CA GLU A 293 4.66 11.69 21.62
C GLU A 293 3.14 11.74 21.35
N MET A 294 2.67 11.20 20.22
CA MET A 294 1.25 11.15 19.85
C MET A 294 0.52 9.90 20.37
N HIS A 295 1.15 8.72 20.34
CA HIS A 295 0.48 7.43 20.63
C HIS A 295 1.03 6.69 21.86
N GLY A 296 2.08 7.21 22.50
CA GLY A 296 2.71 6.62 23.67
C GLY A 296 3.19 5.19 23.43
N ASP A 297 2.79 4.28 24.31
CA ASP A 297 3.26 2.89 24.33
C ASP A 297 2.61 1.99 23.25
N LEU A 298 1.77 2.53 22.36
CA LEU A 298 1.03 1.78 21.35
C LEU A 298 1.91 0.92 20.44
N GLY A 299 3.10 1.39 20.07
CA GLY A 299 4.07 0.67 19.24
C GLY A 299 4.54 -0.67 19.83
N ARG A 300 4.27 -0.95 21.11
CA ARG A 300 4.55 -2.25 21.75
C ARG A 300 3.59 -3.36 21.31
N PHE A 301 2.46 -3.02 20.69
CA PHE A 301 1.34 -3.94 20.48
C PHE A 301 1.01 -4.19 19.00
N VAL A 302 1.88 -3.81 18.06
CA VAL A 302 1.61 -3.79 16.61
C VAL A 302 2.26 -4.94 15.80
N SER A 303 3.15 -5.73 16.41
CA SER A 303 3.80 -6.90 15.78
C SER A 303 2.81 -7.87 15.12
N THR A 304 3.25 -8.62 14.11
CA THR A 304 2.49 -9.68 13.42
C THR A 304 1.86 -10.67 14.41
N ALA A 305 2.54 -11.02 15.50
CA ALA A 305 2.02 -11.92 16.54
C ALA A 305 0.74 -11.40 17.22
N PHE A 306 0.64 -10.08 17.42
CA PHE A 306 -0.56 -9.43 17.95
C PHE A 306 -1.69 -9.39 16.92
N VAL A 307 -1.37 -9.16 15.64
CA VAL A 307 -2.34 -9.22 14.54
C VAL A 307 -2.88 -10.64 14.31
N ALA A 308 -2.04 -11.67 14.52
CA ALA A 308 -2.47 -13.07 14.50
C ALA A 308 -3.44 -13.41 15.65
N ARG A 309 -3.32 -12.77 16.82
CA ARG A 309 -4.30 -12.89 17.91
C ARG A 309 -5.62 -12.19 17.58
N ASP A 310 -5.57 -11.03 16.93
CA ASP A 310 -6.75 -10.34 16.42
C ASP A 310 -7.52 -11.18 15.41
N LEU A 311 -6.81 -11.86 14.49
CA LEU A 311 -7.39 -12.79 13.52
C LEU A 311 -8.09 -13.98 14.22
N ASP A 312 -7.58 -14.47 15.35
CA ASP A 312 -8.28 -15.47 16.17
C ASP A 312 -9.54 -14.92 16.85
N GLN A 313 -9.56 -13.64 17.25
CA GLN A 313 -10.77 -12.98 17.77
C GLN A 313 -11.80 -12.77 16.66
N ILE A 314 -11.39 -12.39 15.45
CA ILE A 314 -12.27 -12.27 14.27
C ILE A 314 -12.87 -13.64 13.92
N ARG A 315 -12.08 -14.71 13.90
CA ARG A 315 -12.56 -16.09 13.74
C ARG A 315 -13.59 -16.46 14.81
N ALA A 316 -13.32 -16.16 16.07
CA ALA A 316 -14.24 -16.42 17.18
C ALA A 316 -15.56 -15.64 17.06
N ALA A 317 -15.49 -14.35 16.70
CA ALA A 317 -16.64 -13.49 16.47
C ALA A 317 -17.47 -13.90 15.23
N LEU A 318 -16.83 -14.48 14.20
CA LEU A 318 -17.53 -15.10 13.08
C LEU A 318 -18.24 -16.41 13.46
N GLY A 319 -17.94 -17.01 14.62
CA GLY A 319 -18.47 -18.31 15.02
C GLY A 319 -17.95 -19.45 14.14
N GLU A 320 -16.69 -19.39 13.68
CA GLU A 320 -16.05 -20.43 12.88
C GLU A 320 -14.96 -21.15 13.68
N ASP A 321 -14.86 -22.48 13.58
CA ASP A 321 -13.83 -23.26 14.29
C ASP A 321 -12.41 -22.99 13.76
N GLU A 322 -12.32 -22.50 12.52
CA GLU A 322 -11.10 -22.38 11.72
C GLU A 322 -11.07 -21.06 10.94
N VAL A 323 -9.87 -20.55 10.65
CA VAL A 323 -9.69 -19.48 9.65
C VAL A 323 -9.67 -20.07 8.25
N SER A 324 -10.52 -19.53 7.36
CA SER A 324 -10.41 -19.67 5.91
C SER A 324 -10.21 -18.29 5.28
N GLY A 325 -9.42 -18.18 4.21
CA GLY A 325 -9.08 -16.87 3.66
C GLY A 325 -8.06 -16.85 2.54
N ASN A 326 -7.85 -15.66 1.97
CA ASN A 326 -6.86 -15.35 0.95
C ASN A 326 -6.05 -14.15 1.40
N PHE A 327 -4.87 -14.40 1.95
CA PHE A 327 -3.97 -13.40 2.50
C PHE A 327 -2.88 -13.09 1.47
N VAL A 328 -2.60 -11.81 1.22
CA VAL A 328 -1.70 -11.36 0.15
C VAL A 328 -0.48 -10.63 0.72
N SER A 329 0.70 -10.80 0.13
CA SER A 329 1.91 -10.04 0.51
C SER A 329 2.26 -10.24 2.00
N TYR A 330 2.47 -9.17 2.78
CA TYR A 330 2.58 -9.22 4.25
C TYR A 330 1.43 -9.95 4.97
N GLY A 331 0.24 -10.01 4.37
CA GLY A 331 -0.85 -10.86 4.87
C GLY A 331 -0.46 -12.34 4.93
N THR A 332 0.40 -12.80 4.04
CA THR A 332 0.98 -14.16 4.11
C THR A 332 1.88 -14.35 5.33
N GLY A 333 2.48 -13.27 5.85
CA GLY A 333 3.22 -13.26 7.11
C GLY A 333 2.32 -13.32 8.35
N ILE A 334 1.17 -12.62 8.33
CA ILE A 334 0.09 -12.81 9.31
C ILE A 334 -0.39 -14.27 9.28
N ALA A 335 -0.62 -14.83 8.10
CA ALA A 335 -1.09 -16.20 7.91
C ALA A 335 -0.08 -17.25 8.41
N GLN A 336 1.21 -17.10 8.08
CA GLN A 336 2.31 -17.93 8.61
C GLN A 336 2.34 -17.91 10.15
N THR A 337 2.24 -16.72 10.72
CA THR A 337 2.29 -16.51 12.17
C THR A 337 1.05 -17.08 12.86
N TYR A 338 -0.15 -16.87 12.29
CA TYR A 338 -1.40 -17.44 12.76
C TYR A 338 -1.38 -18.97 12.74
N ALA A 339 -1.00 -19.59 11.62
CA ALA A 339 -0.95 -21.04 11.49
C ALA A 339 0.02 -21.67 12.50
N SER A 340 1.13 -20.99 12.79
CA SER A 340 2.15 -21.46 13.73
C SER A 340 1.76 -21.22 15.21
N MET A 341 0.93 -20.21 15.51
CA MET A 341 0.40 -19.92 16.86
C MET A 341 -0.90 -20.68 17.18
N PHE A 342 -1.69 -21.05 16.17
CA PHE A 342 -3.01 -21.66 16.29
C PHE A 342 -3.21 -22.85 15.31
N PRO A 343 -2.34 -23.87 15.30
CA PRO A 343 -2.36 -24.94 14.29
C PRO A 343 -3.69 -25.72 14.24
N ASP A 344 -4.37 -25.89 15.37
CA ASP A 344 -5.68 -26.55 15.49
C ASP A 344 -6.86 -25.72 14.92
N ARG A 345 -6.59 -24.50 14.44
CA ARG A 345 -7.59 -23.54 13.93
C ARG A 345 -7.28 -23.06 12.51
N VAL A 346 -6.36 -23.74 11.81
CA VAL A 346 -6.12 -23.56 10.38
C VAL A 346 -7.19 -24.32 9.59
N GLY A 347 -7.92 -23.59 8.75
CA GLY A 347 -8.86 -24.13 7.78
C GLY A 347 -8.30 -24.02 6.36
N ARG A 348 -9.00 -23.28 5.50
CA ARG A 348 -8.64 -23.14 4.08
C ARG A 348 -7.94 -21.80 3.85
N MET A 349 -6.65 -21.74 4.15
CA MET A 349 -5.82 -20.53 4.06
C MET A 349 -4.96 -20.54 2.80
N ILE A 350 -5.21 -19.58 1.92
CA ILE A 350 -4.34 -19.26 0.76
C ILE A 350 -3.37 -18.15 1.18
N LEU A 351 -2.09 -18.35 0.87
CA LEU A 351 -1.02 -17.38 1.00
C LEU A 351 -0.56 -17.00 -0.41
N ASP A 352 -0.84 -15.78 -0.85
CA ASP A 352 -0.73 -15.32 -2.24
C ASP A 352 0.34 -14.21 -2.37
N GLY A 353 1.32 -14.35 -3.27
CA GLY A 353 2.56 -13.57 -3.19
C GLY A 353 3.32 -13.89 -1.88
N THR A 354 3.75 -15.15 -1.74
CA THR A 354 4.23 -15.71 -0.46
C THR A 354 5.53 -15.08 0.06
N GLU A 355 5.48 -14.50 1.27
CA GLU A 355 6.65 -14.10 2.07
C GLU A 355 7.30 -15.29 2.80
N TYR A 356 8.50 -15.08 3.36
CA TYR A 356 9.16 -16.04 4.26
C TYR A 356 9.58 -15.36 5.57
N VAL A 357 8.70 -15.38 6.58
CA VAL A 357 8.82 -14.51 7.77
C VAL A 357 10.04 -14.79 8.65
N ARG A 358 10.76 -15.91 8.47
CA ARG A 358 12.05 -16.15 9.15
C ARG A 358 13.07 -15.08 8.82
N ASP A 359 13.15 -14.65 7.55
CA ASP A 359 14.07 -13.61 7.12
C ASP A 359 13.67 -12.25 7.70
N HIS A 360 12.38 -11.98 7.84
CA HIS A 360 11.86 -10.71 8.37
C HIS A 360 12.17 -10.49 9.86
N ARG A 361 12.50 -11.56 10.60
CA ARG A 361 13.06 -11.48 11.96
C ARG A 361 14.49 -10.92 11.97
N LEU A 362 15.16 -10.81 10.83
CA LEU A 362 16.54 -10.34 10.69
C LEU A 362 16.61 -8.84 10.37
N ARG A 363 17.73 -8.21 10.76
CA ARG A 363 17.94 -6.77 10.58
C ARG A 363 18.11 -6.42 9.10
N GLY A 364 17.11 -5.77 8.51
CA GLY A 364 17.05 -5.50 7.07
C GLY A 364 16.32 -6.58 6.25
N GLY A 365 15.81 -7.62 6.90
CA GLY A 365 15.19 -8.80 6.29
C GLY A 365 14.11 -8.50 5.27
N PHE A 366 13.09 -7.74 5.68
CA PHE A 366 11.98 -7.29 4.83
C PHE A 366 12.47 -6.59 3.56
N GLY A 367 13.53 -5.77 3.69
CA GLY A 367 14.13 -5.04 2.58
C GLY A 367 14.83 -5.96 1.57
N TRP A 368 15.65 -6.92 2.02
CA TRP A 368 16.38 -7.78 1.09
C TRP A 368 15.54 -8.93 0.48
N THR A 369 14.45 -9.36 1.12
CA THR A 369 13.58 -10.42 0.55
C THR A 369 12.92 -10.04 -0.78
N ALA A 370 12.87 -8.75 -1.11
CA ALA A 370 12.26 -8.19 -2.32
C ALA A 370 13.24 -7.91 -3.48
N LEU A 371 14.55 -8.14 -3.32
CA LEU A 371 15.54 -7.60 -4.27
C LEU A 371 15.75 -8.43 -5.54
N ASP A 372 15.83 -9.76 -5.45
CA ASP A 372 16.45 -10.58 -6.50
C ASP A 372 15.70 -10.54 -7.85
N ASN A 373 14.41 -10.17 -7.85
CA ASN A 373 13.48 -10.51 -8.93
C ASN A 373 12.84 -9.29 -9.63
N ALA A 374 12.97 -8.09 -9.06
CA ALA A 374 12.42 -6.87 -9.68
C ALA A 374 13.20 -6.45 -10.94
N THR A 375 14.46 -6.88 -11.09
CA THR A 375 15.24 -6.70 -12.32
C THR A 375 14.85 -7.73 -13.39
N ASP A 376 14.55 -8.97 -13.02
CA ASP A 376 14.08 -10.00 -13.94
C ASP A 376 12.66 -9.66 -14.47
N ALA A 377 11.78 -9.18 -13.59
CA ALA A 377 10.46 -8.64 -13.96
C ALA A 377 10.56 -7.42 -14.91
N TRP A 378 11.65 -6.64 -14.83
CA TRP A 378 11.93 -5.53 -15.73
C TRP A 378 12.55 -5.98 -17.07
N HIS A 379 13.58 -6.83 -17.04
CA HIS A 379 14.31 -7.27 -18.24
C HIS A 379 13.51 -8.30 -19.05
N ASP A 380 13.20 -9.46 -18.47
CA ASP A 380 12.49 -10.54 -19.17
C ASP A 380 10.99 -10.23 -19.31
N GLY A 381 10.42 -9.64 -18.26
CA GLY A 381 9.04 -9.17 -18.24
C GLY A 381 8.85 -7.91 -19.08
N PHE A 382 9.02 -6.73 -18.49
CA PHE A 382 8.62 -5.45 -19.11
C PHE A 382 9.29 -5.21 -20.47
N LEU A 383 10.61 -5.29 -20.58
CA LEU A 383 11.34 -5.06 -21.84
C LEU A 383 11.23 -6.25 -22.80
N GLY A 384 11.32 -7.48 -22.30
CA GLY A 384 11.24 -8.71 -23.11
C GLY A 384 9.87 -8.92 -23.74
N GLU A 385 8.79 -8.86 -22.95
CA GLU A 385 7.41 -8.93 -23.48
C GLU A 385 7.10 -7.75 -24.40
N CYS A 386 7.67 -6.56 -24.17
CA CYS A 386 7.51 -5.42 -25.08
C CYS A 386 8.12 -5.69 -26.47
N VAL A 387 9.34 -6.24 -26.52
CA VAL A 387 10.00 -6.63 -27.78
C VAL A 387 9.23 -7.76 -28.47
N ASN A 388 8.78 -8.76 -27.72
CA ASN A 388 7.98 -9.88 -28.25
C ASN A 388 6.61 -9.44 -28.79
N ALA A 389 5.98 -8.43 -28.17
CA ALA A 389 4.73 -7.84 -28.63
C ALA A 389 4.90 -6.98 -29.89
N GLY A 390 6.06 -6.35 -30.05
CA GLY A 390 6.43 -5.57 -31.21
C GLY A 390 5.72 -4.20 -31.33
N PRO A 391 6.01 -3.44 -32.40
CA PRO A 391 5.64 -2.03 -32.52
C PRO A 391 4.13 -1.73 -32.68
N GLU A 392 3.29 -2.76 -32.88
CA GLU A 392 1.82 -2.60 -32.90
C GLU A 392 1.17 -2.70 -31.51
N PHE A 393 1.92 -3.17 -30.50
CA PHE A 393 1.42 -3.47 -29.15
C PHE A 393 2.28 -2.86 -28.02
N CYS A 394 3.57 -2.60 -28.25
CA CYS A 394 4.42 -1.87 -27.32
C CYS A 394 5.09 -0.64 -27.96
N ALA A 395 5.07 0.48 -27.25
CA ALA A 395 5.66 1.73 -27.69
C ALA A 395 7.17 1.69 -27.87
N LEU A 396 7.88 1.10 -26.91
CA LEU A 396 9.34 1.07 -26.89
C LEU A 396 9.96 0.22 -28.02
N ALA A 397 9.18 -0.71 -28.56
CA ALA A 397 9.52 -1.54 -29.72
C ALA A 397 9.36 -0.82 -31.09
N LYS A 398 8.86 0.42 -31.12
CA LYS A 398 8.82 1.28 -32.33
C LYS A 398 10.27 1.55 -32.83
N PRO A 399 10.64 1.17 -34.07
CA PRO A 399 11.96 1.43 -34.64
C PRO A 399 12.36 2.92 -34.65
N LYS A 400 13.60 3.24 -34.25
CA LYS A 400 14.17 4.59 -34.38
C LYS A 400 15.06 4.80 -35.60
N ASP A 401 15.68 3.74 -36.11
CA ASP A 401 16.57 3.75 -37.29
C ASP A 401 16.06 2.89 -38.45
N GLY A 402 14.83 2.38 -38.34
CA GLY A 402 14.20 1.47 -39.29
C GLY A 402 14.49 -0.02 -39.06
N LYS A 403 15.32 -0.40 -38.08
CA LYS A 403 15.51 -1.81 -37.68
C LYS A 403 14.52 -2.24 -36.59
N ALA A 404 14.26 -3.54 -36.52
CA ALA A 404 13.56 -4.11 -35.37
C ALA A 404 14.38 -3.88 -34.08
N VAL A 405 13.71 -3.52 -32.99
CA VAL A 405 14.35 -3.27 -31.70
C VAL A 405 14.67 -4.60 -31.01
N MET A 406 15.93 -4.84 -30.68
CA MET A 406 16.35 -6.00 -29.88
C MET A 406 16.31 -5.67 -28.38
N LEU A 407 16.22 -6.69 -27.52
CA LEU A 407 16.15 -6.51 -26.06
C LEU A 407 17.35 -5.72 -25.50
N ALA A 408 18.59 -6.09 -25.88
CA ALA A 408 19.80 -5.39 -25.44
C ALA A 408 19.90 -3.94 -25.95
N ASP A 409 19.37 -3.64 -27.15
CA ASP A 409 19.29 -2.27 -27.68
C ASP A 409 18.27 -1.43 -26.89
N LEU A 410 17.16 -2.05 -26.48
CA LEU A 410 16.13 -1.40 -25.66
C LEU A 410 16.60 -1.18 -24.22
N GLU A 411 17.22 -2.17 -23.60
CA GLU A 411 17.84 -2.05 -22.28
C GLU A 411 18.85 -0.89 -22.27
N SER A 412 19.78 -0.88 -23.24
CA SER A 412 20.76 0.21 -23.40
C SER A 412 20.11 1.60 -23.57
N ARG A 413 18.98 1.69 -24.27
CA ARG A 413 18.19 2.93 -24.39
C ARG A 413 17.57 3.35 -23.06
N MET A 414 17.01 2.41 -22.29
CA MET A 414 16.38 2.72 -21.00
C MET A 414 17.42 3.07 -19.94
N GLU A 415 18.55 2.36 -19.85
CA GLU A 415 19.69 2.75 -19.02
C GLU A 415 20.14 4.18 -19.32
N ALA A 416 20.28 4.54 -20.61
CA ALA A 416 20.65 5.89 -21.02
C ALA A 416 19.60 6.94 -20.60
N LEU A 417 18.31 6.62 -20.71
CA LEU A 417 17.21 7.48 -20.25
C LEU A 417 17.26 7.72 -18.74
N PHE A 418 17.29 6.67 -17.92
CA PHE A 418 17.40 6.78 -16.47
C PHE A 418 18.68 7.52 -16.04
N LYS A 419 19.83 7.19 -16.63
CA LYS A 419 21.10 7.88 -16.37
C LYS A 419 21.08 9.36 -16.76
N SER A 420 20.33 9.73 -17.79
CA SER A 420 20.11 11.14 -18.16
C SER A 420 19.33 11.88 -17.10
N LEU A 421 18.26 11.29 -16.54
CA LEU A 421 17.45 11.86 -15.47
C LEU A 421 18.22 11.98 -14.15
N ALA A 422 19.10 11.02 -13.84
CA ALA A 422 20.00 11.10 -12.69
C ALA A 422 21.00 12.26 -12.83
N SER A 423 21.45 12.54 -14.06
CA SER A 423 22.35 13.65 -14.37
C SER A 423 21.62 15.00 -14.44
N ARG A 424 20.35 15.00 -14.86
CA ARG A 424 19.52 16.20 -15.04
C ARG A 424 18.02 15.84 -15.12
N PRO A 425 17.22 16.16 -14.09
CA PRO A 425 15.76 16.06 -14.16
C PRO A 425 15.16 16.85 -15.33
N VAL A 426 14.04 16.36 -15.87
CA VAL A 426 13.36 16.99 -17.01
C VAL A 426 12.23 17.90 -16.51
N PRO A 427 12.19 19.19 -16.87
CA PRO A 427 11.11 20.10 -16.50
C PRO A 427 9.82 19.74 -17.24
N ALA A 428 8.69 19.88 -16.56
CA ALA A 428 7.37 19.60 -17.09
C ALA A 428 6.34 20.64 -16.59
N TYR A 429 5.13 20.57 -17.14
CA TYR A 429 4.01 21.43 -16.76
C TYR A 429 2.70 20.67 -16.91
N LEU A 430 1.85 20.74 -15.90
CA LEU A 430 0.47 20.25 -15.93
C LEU A 430 -0.50 21.40 -15.64
N PRO A 431 -1.67 21.48 -16.29
CA PRO A 431 -2.69 22.45 -15.92
C PRO A 431 -3.22 22.32 -14.48
N SER A 432 -3.05 21.16 -13.84
CA SER A 432 -3.54 20.85 -12.50
C SER A 432 -2.54 21.17 -11.37
N SER A 433 -1.24 20.90 -11.55
CA SER A 433 -0.18 21.19 -10.55
C SER A 433 0.68 22.41 -10.90
N GLY A 434 0.62 22.90 -12.13
CA GLY A 434 1.48 23.97 -12.63
C GLY A 434 2.86 23.46 -13.05
N PRO A 435 3.96 24.18 -12.74
CA PRO A 435 5.32 23.71 -13.02
C PRO A 435 5.69 22.49 -12.17
N THR A 436 6.18 21.43 -12.81
CA THR A 436 6.57 20.17 -12.16
C THR A 436 7.83 19.59 -12.82
N MET A 437 8.32 18.44 -12.37
CA MET A 437 9.55 17.83 -12.91
C MET A 437 9.54 16.30 -12.85
N VAL A 438 10.06 15.67 -13.90
CA VAL A 438 10.35 14.24 -13.91
C VAL A 438 11.77 14.04 -13.38
N THR A 439 11.89 13.44 -12.20
CA THR A 439 13.17 13.11 -11.55
C THR A 439 13.53 11.65 -11.77
N TYR A 440 14.81 11.29 -11.54
CA TYR A 440 15.22 9.89 -11.47
C TYR A 440 14.43 9.14 -10.40
N SER A 441 14.44 9.61 -9.15
CA SER A 441 13.80 8.94 -8.01
C SER A 441 12.34 8.59 -8.30
N ALA A 442 11.54 9.58 -8.69
CA ALA A 442 10.12 9.38 -8.98
C ALA A 442 9.88 8.41 -10.14
N LEU A 443 10.70 8.44 -11.20
CA LEU A 443 10.54 7.49 -12.31
C LEU A 443 10.97 6.07 -11.92
N VAL A 444 11.96 5.89 -11.03
CA VAL A 444 12.34 4.56 -10.50
C VAL A 444 11.23 4.02 -9.59
N ASP A 445 10.74 4.81 -8.64
CA ASP A 445 9.65 4.42 -7.75
C ASP A 445 8.37 4.08 -8.54
N GLY A 446 8.00 4.91 -9.53
CA GLY A 446 6.88 4.64 -10.43
C GLY A 446 7.10 3.42 -11.35
N THR A 447 8.35 3.11 -11.70
CA THR A 447 8.69 1.87 -12.42
C THR A 447 8.55 0.64 -11.51
N TYR A 448 9.00 0.73 -10.26
CA TYR A 448 8.82 -0.35 -9.28
C TYR A 448 7.34 -0.59 -8.99
N GLY A 449 6.55 0.49 -8.87
CA GLY A 449 5.08 0.43 -8.80
C GLY A 449 4.48 -0.29 -10.00
N ALA A 450 4.87 0.06 -11.22
CA ALA A 450 4.38 -0.62 -12.42
C ALA A 450 4.71 -2.13 -12.44
N MET A 451 5.85 -2.55 -11.90
CA MET A 451 6.19 -3.98 -11.81
C MET A 451 5.21 -4.77 -10.92
N TYR A 452 4.47 -4.13 -9.99
CA TYR A 452 3.45 -4.82 -9.18
C TYR A 452 2.24 -5.31 -9.99
N ASN A 453 1.88 -4.65 -11.11
CA ASN A 453 0.76 -5.05 -11.95
C ASN A 453 1.07 -4.85 -13.44
N ALA A 454 1.24 -5.96 -14.17
CA ALA A 454 1.58 -5.99 -15.59
C ALA A 454 0.57 -5.32 -16.53
N ASN A 455 -0.68 -5.10 -16.10
CA ASN A 455 -1.68 -4.34 -16.87
C ASN A 455 -1.30 -2.84 -17.02
N SER A 456 -0.39 -2.32 -16.19
CA SER A 456 0.12 -0.95 -16.30
C SER A 456 1.19 -0.78 -17.40
N TRP A 457 1.81 -1.88 -17.85
CA TRP A 457 3.01 -1.87 -18.69
C TRP A 457 2.84 -1.23 -20.08
N PRO A 458 1.70 -1.35 -20.78
CA PRO A 458 1.45 -0.59 -22.02
C PRO A 458 1.52 0.93 -21.81
N THR A 459 1.04 1.42 -20.66
CA THR A 459 1.09 2.85 -20.31
C THR A 459 2.49 3.29 -19.89
N LEU A 460 3.23 2.48 -19.10
CA LEU A 460 4.63 2.79 -18.78
C LEU A 460 5.50 2.80 -20.05
N ALA A 461 5.27 1.89 -21.00
CA ALA A 461 6.01 1.85 -22.25
C ALA A 461 5.81 3.11 -23.11
N GLU A 462 4.57 3.56 -23.33
CA GLU A 462 4.32 4.82 -24.06
C GLU A 462 4.90 6.02 -23.31
N THR A 463 4.86 6.01 -21.97
CA THR A 463 5.46 7.04 -21.11
C THR A 463 6.98 7.15 -21.29
N LEU A 464 7.69 6.03 -21.25
CA LEU A 464 9.15 6.01 -21.42
C LEU A 464 9.54 6.35 -22.86
N TYR A 465 8.76 5.91 -23.86
CA TYR A 465 8.97 6.25 -25.27
C TYR A 465 8.84 7.76 -25.55
N ASP A 466 7.80 8.39 -24.99
CA ASP A 466 7.58 9.84 -25.08
C ASP A 466 8.67 10.63 -24.34
N LEU A 467 9.05 10.20 -23.13
CA LEU A 467 10.08 10.85 -22.32
C LEU A 467 11.48 10.76 -22.98
N GLU A 468 11.83 9.60 -23.57
CA GLU A 468 13.04 9.42 -24.39
C GLU A 468 13.03 10.28 -25.67
N SER A 469 11.85 10.76 -26.07
CA SER A 469 11.64 11.69 -27.19
C SER A 469 11.51 13.16 -26.73
N GLY A 470 11.67 13.43 -25.43
CA GLY A 470 11.59 14.76 -24.84
C GLY A 470 10.18 15.22 -24.43
N ASN A 471 9.14 14.41 -24.62
CA ASN A 471 7.78 14.71 -24.17
C ASN A 471 7.56 14.23 -22.72
N ALA A 472 7.78 15.12 -21.76
CA ALA A 472 7.55 14.82 -20.34
C ALA A 472 6.06 14.80 -19.91
N THR A 473 5.12 15.11 -20.80
CA THR A 473 3.71 15.35 -20.44
C THR A 473 3.06 14.13 -19.78
N LEU A 474 3.20 12.94 -20.38
CA LEU A 474 2.62 11.72 -19.81
C LEU A 474 3.34 11.33 -18.51
N ALA A 475 4.68 11.36 -18.49
CA ALA A 475 5.47 11.05 -17.29
C ALA A 475 5.10 11.95 -16.10
N ALA A 476 4.89 13.26 -16.32
CA ALA A 476 4.38 14.16 -15.29
C ALA A 476 2.96 13.78 -14.83
N LEU A 477 2.02 13.53 -15.77
CA LEU A 477 0.65 13.10 -15.43
C LEU A 477 0.61 11.80 -14.61
N LEU A 478 1.56 10.90 -14.83
CA LEU A 478 1.63 9.61 -14.14
C LEU A 478 2.26 9.72 -12.75
N LEU A 479 3.26 10.59 -12.57
CA LEU A 479 4.01 10.73 -11.32
C LEU A 479 3.39 11.73 -10.34
N GLU A 480 2.79 12.83 -10.83
CA GLU A 480 2.19 13.86 -9.96
C GLU A 480 1.08 13.27 -9.07
N GLY A 481 0.25 12.39 -9.63
CA GLY A 481 -0.81 11.65 -8.92
C GLY A 481 -0.31 10.52 -8.01
N SER A 482 0.99 10.47 -7.72
CA SER A 482 1.62 9.57 -6.75
C SER A 482 2.72 10.26 -5.92
N LEU A 483 2.70 11.60 -5.83
CA LEU A 483 3.71 12.41 -5.12
C LEU A 483 3.12 13.32 -4.01
N TRP A 484 1.79 13.44 -3.92
CA TRP A 484 1.11 14.32 -2.95
C TRP A 484 -0.13 13.67 -2.34
N HIS A 485 -0.17 13.53 -1.02
CA HIS A 485 -1.37 13.11 -0.28
C HIS A 485 -2.34 14.28 -0.04
N PHE A 486 -1.82 15.50 -0.04
CA PHE A 486 -2.61 16.71 0.02
C PHE A 486 -3.23 17.04 -1.35
N ASP A 487 -4.51 16.72 -1.50
CA ASP A 487 -5.35 17.20 -2.61
C ASP A 487 -5.80 18.66 -2.35
N PRO A 488 -5.39 19.64 -3.18
CA PRO A 488 -5.79 21.03 -3.03
C PRO A 488 -7.21 21.33 -3.56
N GLU A 489 -7.81 20.43 -4.34
CA GLU A 489 -9.20 20.54 -4.82
C GLU A 489 -10.20 19.88 -3.85
N ALA A 490 -9.73 19.02 -2.94
CA ALA A 490 -10.55 18.39 -1.93
C ALA A 490 -11.21 19.44 -1.00
N PRO A 491 -12.54 19.42 -0.83
CA PRO A 491 -13.23 20.36 0.03
C PRO A 491 -12.83 20.14 1.50
N CYS A 492 -12.56 21.24 2.23
CA CYS A 492 -12.28 21.22 3.67
C CYS A 492 -13.26 20.30 4.42
N PRO A 493 -12.81 19.14 4.95
CA PRO A 493 -13.74 18.13 5.43
C PRO A 493 -14.58 18.60 6.62
N THR A 494 -15.91 18.47 6.51
CA THR A 494 -16.85 18.77 7.61
C THR A 494 -16.79 17.73 8.74
N THR A 495 -16.18 16.57 8.47
CA THR A 495 -15.77 15.55 9.43
C THR A 495 -14.32 15.18 9.13
N PRO A 496 -13.45 14.90 10.13
CA PRO A 496 -12.04 14.61 9.87
C PRO A 496 -11.85 13.41 8.92
N LYS A 497 -11.02 13.58 7.88
CA LYS A 497 -10.52 12.47 7.05
C LYS A 497 -9.88 11.41 7.96
N PRO A 498 -10.13 10.10 7.78
CA PRO A 498 -9.35 9.05 8.45
C PRO A 498 -7.85 9.29 8.20
N PRO A 499 -7.01 9.33 9.25
CA PRO A 499 -5.62 9.71 9.08
C PRO A 499 -4.84 8.60 8.38
N LEU A 500 -3.97 8.98 7.44
CA LEU A 500 -3.13 8.03 6.69
C LEU A 500 -2.15 7.32 7.63
N SER A 501 -2.29 6.00 7.76
CA SER A 501 -1.59 5.19 8.76
C SER A 501 -0.27 4.58 8.27
N GLU A 502 0.47 5.26 7.38
CA GLU A 502 1.64 4.69 6.70
C GLU A 502 2.81 4.38 7.65
N GLU A 503 2.95 5.17 8.73
CA GLU A 503 3.97 4.97 9.76
C GLU A 503 3.83 3.61 10.45
N LEU A 504 2.60 3.07 10.53
CA LEU A 504 2.35 1.75 11.11
C LEU A 504 3.21 0.68 10.44
N GLY A 505 3.35 0.72 9.11
CA GLY A 505 4.15 -0.28 8.39
C GLY A 505 5.59 -0.35 8.90
N SER A 506 6.18 0.79 9.26
CA SER A 506 7.51 0.86 9.85
C SER A 506 7.47 0.31 11.28
N LEU A 507 6.50 0.72 12.10
CA LEU A 507 6.38 0.18 13.46
C LEU A 507 6.19 -1.35 13.47
N VAL A 508 5.49 -1.91 12.49
CA VAL A 508 5.32 -3.37 12.30
C VAL A 508 6.64 -4.04 11.91
N ILE A 509 7.27 -3.60 10.81
CA ILE A 509 8.58 -4.14 10.33
C ILE A 509 9.63 -4.10 11.45
N CYS A 510 9.65 -3.02 12.23
CA CYS A 510 10.60 -2.83 13.32
C CYS A 510 10.22 -3.60 14.60
N ALA A 511 8.93 -3.79 14.90
CA ALA A 511 8.49 -4.65 16.00
C ALA A 511 8.81 -6.13 15.73
N ASP A 512 8.55 -6.62 14.51
CA ASP A 512 8.79 -8.02 14.17
C ASP A 512 10.28 -8.36 13.99
N SER A 513 11.15 -7.35 13.87
CA SER A 513 12.63 -7.48 13.86
C SER A 513 13.34 -6.90 15.10
N TYR A 514 12.61 -6.57 16.17
CA TYR A 514 13.14 -5.74 17.28
C TYR A 514 14.36 -6.33 18.03
N ASP A 515 14.47 -7.67 18.09
CA ASP A 515 15.54 -8.41 18.76
C ASP A 515 16.69 -8.81 17.83
N ALA A 516 16.64 -8.39 16.55
CA ALA A 516 17.77 -8.50 15.65
C ALA A 516 18.89 -7.55 16.07
N THR A 517 20.13 -8.02 16.08
CA THR A 517 21.30 -7.25 16.53
C THR A 517 21.44 -5.94 15.75
N GLU A 518 21.47 -4.81 16.46
CA GLU A 518 21.71 -3.50 15.88
C GLU A 518 23.22 -3.23 15.77
N PRO A 519 23.70 -2.70 14.65
CA PRO A 519 25.07 -2.20 14.54
C PRO A 519 25.17 -0.79 15.15
N ASP A 520 26.28 -0.52 15.85
CA ASP A 520 26.48 0.73 16.59
C ASP A 520 26.64 1.99 15.70
N ASP A 521 26.91 1.82 14.40
CA ASP A 521 27.30 2.90 13.49
C ASP A 521 26.44 3.02 12.21
N LEU A 522 26.59 4.19 11.57
CA LEU A 522 25.99 4.56 10.27
C LEU A 522 26.73 3.96 9.07
N ASP A 523 27.96 3.45 9.23
CA ASP A 523 28.78 2.93 8.13
C ASP A 523 28.24 1.56 7.66
N TRP A 524 27.72 0.74 8.58
CA TRP A 524 26.95 -0.46 8.24
C TRP A 524 25.71 -0.11 7.40
N TRP A 525 24.96 0.94 7.75
CA TRP A 525 23.76 1.37 7.01
C TRP A 525 24.10 1.95 5.63
N LEU A 526 25.15 2.76 5.55
CA LEU A 526 25.68 3.27 4.28
C LEU A 526 26.16 2.14 3.35
N SER A 527 26.68 1.05 3.93
CA SER A 527 27.10 -0.17 3.23
C SER A 527 25.90 -1.01 2.80
N LEU A 528 24.90 -1.21 3.66
CA LEU A 528 23.64 -1.89 3.34
C LEU A 528 22.97 -1.20 2.14
N TRP A 529 22.79 0.12 2.18
CA TRP A 529 22.20 0.88 1.07
C TRP A 529 23.00 0.71 -0.23
N GLY A 530 24.33 0.66 -0.14
CA GLY A 530 25.20 0.44 -1.29
C GLY A 530 25.04 -0.95 -1.89
N ASN A 531 25.01 -1.97 -1.04
CA ASN A 531 24.81 -3.36 -1.46
C ASN A 531 23.43 -3.55 -2.08
N MET A 532 22.36 -3.07 -1.43
CA MET A 532 20.98 -3.21 -1.93
C MET A 532 20.79 -2.50 -3.28
N THR A 533 21.26 -1.27 -3.43
CA THR A 533 21.16 -0.52 -4.71
C THR A 533 22.09 -1.05 -5.80
N THR A 534 23.15 -1.77 -5.46
CA THR A 534 24.02 -2.47 -6.43
C THR A 534 23.41 -3.82 -6.85
N GLN A 535 22.74 -4.53 -5.93
CA GLN A 535 22.03 -5.78 -6.20
C GLN A 535 20.77 -5.56 -7.04
N ASN A 536 20.00 -4.50 -6.74
CA ASN A 536 18.83 -4.13 -7.53
C ASN A 536 18.68 -2.60 -7.56
N TRP A 537 18.81 -1.99 -8.74
CA TRP A 537 18.72 -0.53 -8.90
C TRP A 537 17.29 0.02 -8.81
N ILE A 538 16.28 -0.84 -8.98
CA ILE A 538 14.85 -0.50 -8.93
C ILE A 538 14.34 -0.57 -7.49
N ALA A 539 14.49 -1.73 -6.85
CA ALA A 539 13.96 -1.99 -5.50
C ALA A 539 14.91 -1.58 -4.37
N GLY A 540 16.23 -1.62 -4.60
CA GLY A 540 17.24 -1.52 -3.54
C GLY A 540 17.29 -0.20 -2.78
N ASN A 541 16.66 0.85 -3.31
CA ASN A 541 16.61 2.16 -2.68
C ASN A 541 15.42 2.30 -1.72
N SER A 542 14.20 2.09 -2.21
CA SER A 542 12.97 2.12 -1.39
C SER A 542 13.02 1.05 -0.29
N ARG A 543 13.48 -0.15 -0.61
CA ARG A 543 13.65 -1.26 0.36
C ARG A 543 14.72 -1.02 1.43
N PHE A 544 15.66 -0.11 1.23
CA PHE A 544 16.57 0.34 2.28
C PHE A 544 15.86 1.30 3.26
N TYR A 545 15.08 2.25 2.73
CA TYR A 545 14.34 3.19 3.57
C TYR A 545 13.20 2.53 4.37
N ASP A 546 12.60 1.45 3.86
CA ASP A 546 11.66 0.58 4.61
C ASP A 546 12.22 0.12 5.98
N VAL A 547 13.53 -0.11 6.09
CA VAL A 547 14.19 -0.74 7.25
C VAL A 547 15.14 0.18 8.03
N LEU A 548 15.52 1.33 7.48
CA LEU A 548 16.40 2.31 8.15
C LEU A 548 15.81 2.79 9.48
N GLY A 549 14.50 3.06 9.51
CA GLY A 549 13.83 3.63 10.68
C GLY A 549 13.86 2.76 11.94
N CYS A 550 14.08 1.46 11.80
CA CYS A 550 14.09 0.52 12.91
C CYS A 550 15.21 0.76 13.92
N ARG A 551 16.20 1.62 13.63
CA ARG A 551 17.28 1.99 14.56
C ARG A 551 16.77 2.80 15.76
N HIS A 552 15.61 3.42 15.60
CA HIS A 552 15.02 4.31 16.61
C HIS A 552 13.79 3.71 17.28
N PHE A 553 13.35 2.52 16.83
CA PHE A 553 12.18 1.84 17.39
C PHE A 553 12.44 1.38 18.84
N ASN A 554 13.58 0.70 19.07
CA ASN A 554 13.99 0.20 20.37
C ASN A 554 14.26 1.31 21.41
N THR A 555 14.42 2.56 20.99
CA THR A 555 14.50 3.75 21.86
C THR A 555 13.19 4.04 22.59
N TYR A 556 12.05 3.71 21.99
CA TYR A 556 10.71 4.05 22.49
C TYR A 556 9.89 2.83 22.90
N TRP A 557 10.03 1.70 22.20
CA TRP A 557 9.21 0.52 22.44
C TRP A 557 10.03 -0.77 22.52
N LYS A 558 9.61 -1.64 23.42
CA LYS A 558 9.85 -3.09 23.32
C LYS A 558 8.49 -3.78 23.07
N PRO A 559 8.33 -4.59 22.01
CA PRO A 559 7.10 -5.33 21.76
C PRO A 559 6.71 -6.18 22.96
N ALA A 560 5.42 -6.24 23.26
CA ALA A 560 4.90 -7.06 24.36
C ALA A 560 4.97 -8.57 24.02
N GLU A 561 4.88 -8.92 22.74
CA GLU A 561 5.04 -10.27 22.20
C GLU A 561 5.60 -10.17 20.77
N VAL A 562 6.34 -11.19 20.34
CA VAL A 562 6.67 -11.48 18.93
C VAL A 562 6.68 -12.99 18.73
N TYR A 563 6.43 -13.47 17.51
CA TYR A 563 6.56 -14.88 17.22
C TYR A 563 8.00 -15.23 16.83
N ARG A 564 8.56 -16.23 17.51
CA ARG A 564 9.94 -16.73 17.29
C ARG A 564 10.03 -18.24 17.09
N GLY A 565 8.91 -18.96 17.19
CA GLY A 565 8.85 -20.40 16.93
C GLY A 565 9.01 -20.77 15.46
N ASP A 566 8.78 -22.05 15.17
CA ASP A 566 9.00 -22.68 13.88
C ASP A 566 7.72 -22.70 13.03
N LEU A 567 7.86 -22.71 11.70
CA LEU A 567 6.71 -22.70 10.77
C LEU A 567 6.24 -24.11 10.38
N ASN A 568 6.75 -25.15 11.05
CA ASN A 568 6.59 -26.56 10.68
C ASN A 568 5.64 -27.35 11.60
N HIS A 569 4.94 -26.67 12.51
CA HIS A 569 3.92 -27.28 13.37
C HIS A 569 2.86 -28.03 12.53
N THR A 570 2.45 -29.22 12.98
CA THR A 570 1.39 -29.99 12.31
C THR A 570 0.09 -29.21 12.33
N LEU A 571 -0.40 -28.79 11.16
CA LEU A 571 -1.65 -28.03 11.04
C LEU A 571 -2.86 -28.96 10.94
N LYS A 572 -4.03 -28.51 11.42
CA LYS A 572 -5.30 -29.24 11.25
C LYS A 572 -5.64 -29.47 9.78
N HIS A 573 -5.40 -28.45 8.95
CA HIS A 573 -5.48 -28.52 7.49
C HIS A 573 -4.23 -27.88 6.86
N PRO A 574 -3.63 -28.46 5.81
CA PRO A 574 -2.48 -27.86 5.14
C PRO A 574 -2.88 -26.58 4.37
N VAL A 575 -1.95 -25.63 4.26
CA VAL A 575 -2.16 -24.36 3.53
C VAL A 575 -1.87 -24.48 2.04
N LEU A 576 -2.46 -23.58 1.25
CA LEU A 576 -2.11 -23.41 -0.17
C LEU A 576 -1.24 -22.15 -0.33
N LEU A 577 -0.02 -22.33 -0.81
CA LEU A 577 0.90 -21.25 -1.17
C LEU A 577 0.75 -20.93 -2.67
N ILE A 578 0.84 -19.66 -3.02
CA ILE A 578 0.99 -19.17 -4.39
C ILE A 578 2.16 -18.19 -4.39
N ALA A 579 3.06 -18.33 -5.37
CA ALA A 579 4.16 -17.39 -5.56
C ALA A 579 4.58 -17.34 -7.03
N GLU A 580 4.82 -16.12 -7.52
CA GLU A 580 4.97 -15.83 -8.93
C GLU A 580 6.44 -15.81 -9.36
N THR A 581 6.72 -16.22 -10.60
CA THR A 581 8.09 -16.18 -11.15
C THR A 581 8.62 -14.76 -11.30
N TYR A 582 7.77 -13.79 -11.61
CA TYR A 582 8.16 -12.39 -11.79
C TYR A 582 7.50 -11.45 -10.77
N ASP A 583 7.35 -11.90 -9.52
CA ASP A 583 6.98 -11.04 -8.40
C ASP A 583 8.14 -10.10 -8.02
N PRO A 584 7.97 -8.77 -8.08
CA PRO A 584 9.01 -7.79 -7.72
C PRO A 584 9.15 -7.54 -6.19
N ALA A 585 8.38 -8.23 -5.35
CA ALA A 585 8.33 -8.02 -3.90
C ALA A 585 8.40 -9.33 -3.09
N THR A 586 7.67 -10.37 -3.50
CA THR A 586 7.58 -11.67 -2.82
C THR A 586 7.87 -12.85 -3.78
N PRO A 587 9.07 -12.89 -4.40
CA PRO A 587 9.42 -13.86 -5.45
C PRO A 587 9.36 -15.33 -5.01
N LEU A 588 9.09 -16.21 -5.99
CA LEU A 588 8.96 -17.67 -5.87
C LEU A 588 10.00 -18.38 -4.97
N ARG A 589 11.21 -17.84 -4.80
CA ARG A 589 12.19 -18.36 -3.83
C ARG A 589 11.65 -18.38 -2.39
N ASN A 590 10.82 -17.42 -2.01
CA ASN A 590 10.21 -17.30 -0.69
C ASN A 590 9.15 -18.39 -0.50
N GLY A 591 8.24 -18.55 -1.47
CA GLY A 591 7.26 -19.65 -1.51
C GLY A 591 7.91 -21.04 -1.45
N ARG A 592 9.01 -21.26 -2.18
CA ARG A 592 9.78 -22.53 -2.14
C ARG A 592 10.48 -22.76 -0.80
N ARG A 593 11.01 -21.71 -0.14
CA ARG A 593 11.61 -21.82 1.20
C ARG A 593 10.56 -22.09 2.27
N LEU A 594 9.39 -21.45 2.18
CA LEU A 594 8.27 -21.74 3.07
C LEU A 594 7.73 -23.16 2.88
N LEU A 595 7.54 -23.61 1.63
CA LEU A 595 7.17 -25.01 1.31
C LEU A 595 8.16 -26.01 1.93
N HIS A 596 9.47 -25.72 1.86
CA HIS A 596 10.50 -26.58 2.44
C HIS A 596 10.43 -26.64 3.98
N GLU A 597 10.19 -25.51 4.66
CA GLU A 597 10.03 -25.50 6.12
C GLU A 597 8.72 -26.15 6.57
N MET A 598 7.59 -25.84 5.91
CA MET A 598 6.27 -26.37 6.25
C MET A 598 6.11 -27.86 5.91
N GLY A 599 6.84 -28.36 4.91
CA GLY A 599 6.80 -29.75 4.47
C GLY A 599 5.39 -30.17 4.03
N SER A 600 4.86 -31.24 4.63
CA SER A 600 3.51 -31.75 4.33
C SER A 600 2.37 -30.78 4.71
N ASN A 601 2.65 -29.76 5.53
CA ASN A 601 1.68 -28.74 5.93
C ASN A 601 1.38 -27.69 4.84
N ALA A 602 2.01 -27.79 3.67
CA ALA A 602 1.78 -26.87 2.54
C ALA A 602 1.71 -27.60 1.18
N ARG A 603 1.20 -26.88 0.18
CA ARG A 603 1.42 -27.11 -1.26
C ARG A 603 1.64 -25.77 -1.95
N LEU A 604 2.49 -25.75 -2.97
CA LEU A 604 2.82 -24.53 -3.72
C LEU A 604 2.26 -24.58 -5.14
N ILE A 605 1.56 -23.52 -5.55
CA ILE A 605 1.37 -23.18 -6.95
C ILE A 605 2.51 -22.24 -7.35
N ALA A 606 3.41 -22.72 -8.21
CA ALA A 606 4.39 -21.87 -8.86
C ALA A 606 3.68 -21.17 -10.03
N HIS A 607 3.43 -19.87 -9.90
CA HIS A 607 2.67 -19.10 -10.86
C HIS A 607 3.62 -18.44 -11.89
N HIS A 608 3.63 -18.98 -13.11
CA HIS A 608 4.40 -18.47 -14.23
C HIS A 608 3.63 -17.32 -14.91
N GLY A 609 3.75 -16.12 -14.33
CA GLY A 609 3.07 -14.88 -14.73
C GLY A 609 3.79 -13.64 -14.20
N TYR A 610 3.23 -12.46 -14.45
CA TYR A 610 3.87 -11.16 -14.20
C TYR A 610 3.11 -10.26 -13.23
N GLY A 611 3.81 -9.76 -12.22
CA GLY A 611 3.24 -8.90 -11.17
C GLY A 611 3.45 -9.47 -9.78
N HIS A 612 3.09 -8.69 -8.78
CA HIS A 612 3.11 -9.14 -7.38
C HIS A 612 1.80 -9.88 -7.05
N SER A 613 1.90 -11.04 -6.41
CA SER A 613 0.79 -12.01 -6.18
C SER A 613 0.06 -12.46 -7.45
N SER A 614 -0.96 -13.32 -7.32
CA SER A 614 -1.72 -13.94 -8.44
C SER A 614 -2.66 -12.98 -9.21
N ARG A 615 -2.21 -11.74 -9.43
CA ARG A 615 -2.86 -10.71 -10.27
C ARG A 615 -2.92 -11.09 -11.75
N ASP A 616 -1.88 -11.74 -12.25
CA ASP A 616 -1.87 -12.22 -13.62
C ASP A 616 -2.87 -13.39 -13.72
N THR A 617 -3.80 -13.30 -14.66
CA THR A 617 -4.99 -14.16 -14.62
C THR A 617 -4.66 -15.56 -15.12
N SER A 618 -5.00 -16.58 -14.34
CA SER A 618 -4.65 -17.97 -14.64
C SER A 618 -5.79 -18.91 -14.28
N LYS A 619 -6.45 -19.50 -15.29
CA LYS A 619 -7.49 -20.53 -15.10
C LYS A 619 -6.97 -21.74 -14.32
N CYS A 620 -5.68 -22.05 -14.41
CA CYS A 620 -5.02 -23.09 -13.63
C CYS A 620 -5.01 -22.73 -12.14
N THR A 621 -4.42 -21.57 -11.80
CA THR A 621 -4.29 -21.09 -10.42
C THR A 621 -5.67 -20.93 -9.77
N ASP A 622 -6.60 -20.25 -10.44
CA ASP A 622 -7.97 -20.05 -9.96
C ASP A 622 -8.76 -21.35 -9.77
N SER A 623 -8.53 -22.38 -10.59
CA SER A 623 -9.24 -23.65 -10.45
C SER A 623 -8.74 -24.44 -9.24
N LEU A 624 -7.43 -24.43 -8.97
CA LEU A 624 -6.84 -25.06 -7.79
C LEU A 624 -7.22 -24.29 -6.50
N ALA A 625 -7.06 -22.96 -6.49
CA ALA A 625 -7.45 -22.10 -5.38
C ALA A 625 -8.94 -22.23 -5.02
N ARG A 626 -9.83 -22.30 -6.03
CA ARG A 626 -11.26 -22.54 -5.86
C ARG A 626 -11.57 -23.96 -5.37
N ALA A 627 -10.88 -24.99 -5.86
CA ALA A 627 -11.07 -26.37 -5.39
C ALA A 627 -10.65 -26.51 -3.91
N TYR A 628 -9.56 -25.84 -3.52
CA TYR A 628 -9.12 -25.75 -2.14
C TYR A 628 -10.15 -25.01 -1.26
N ILE A 629 -10.56 -23.79 -1.63
CA ILE A 629 -11.53 -23.01 -0.83
C ILE A 629 -12.91 -23.69 -0.74
N LEU A 630 -13.40 -24.36 -1.78
CA LEU A 630 -14.70 -25.05 -1.75
C LEU A 630 -14.67 -26.44 -1.11
N HIS A 631 -13.59 -27.20 -1.29
CA HIS A 631 -13.58 -28.65 -0.97
C HIS A 631 -12.41 -29.10 -0.09
N GLY A 632 -11.41 -28.24 0.16
CA GLY A 632 -10.16 -28.62 0.82
C GLY A 632 -9.20 -29.38 -0.10
N THR A 633 -9.51 -29.49 -1.39
CA THR A 633 -8.68 -30.19 -2.38
C THR A 633 -7.41 -29.41 -2.67
N LEU A 634 -6.27 -29.96 -2.28
CA LEU A 634 -4.94 -29.46 -2.61
C LEU A 634 -4.35 -30.19 -3.82
N PRO A 635 -3.33 -29.63 -4.50
CA PRO A 635 -2.52 -30.38 -5.46
C PRO A 635 -1.86 -31.61 -4.81
N GLU A 636 -1.73 -32.70 -5.56
CA GLU A 636 -1.06 -33.92 -5.08
C GLU A 636 0.45 -33.64 -4.86
N GLU A 637 1.10 -33.16 -5.93
CA GLU A 637 2.51 -32.75 -5.98
C GLU A 637 2.82 -31.55 -5.08
N ALA A 638 4.01 -31.57 -4.46
CA ALA A 638 4.45 -30.53 -3.51
C ALA A 638 4.49 -29.12 -4.12
N GLU A 639 4.94 -29.03 -5.38
CA GLU A 639 4.91 -27.82 -6.20
C GLU A 639 4.21 -28.15 -7.53
N THR A 640 3.26 -27.31 -7.94
CA THR A 640 2.51 -27.43 -9.20
C THR A 640 2.68 -26.16 -10.03
N ALA A 641 3.13 -26.30 -11.28
CA ALA A 641 3.27 -25.18 -12.20
C ALA A 641 1.92 -24.78 -12.81
N CYS A 642 1.51 -23.53 -12.60
CA CYS A 642 0.42 -22.89 -13.33
C CYS A 642 0.95 -21.71 -14.14
N TYR A 643 0.36 -21.42 -15.30
CA TYR A 643 0.78 -20.34 -16.19
C TYR A 643 -0.30 -19.27 -16.30
N ALA A 644 0.10 -18.02 -16.54
CA ALA A 644 -0.81 -16.95 -16.93
C ALA A 644 -1.54 -17.28 -18.25
N ASP A 645 -2.79 -16.85 -18.36
CA ASP A 645 -3.66 -17.07 -19.53
C ASP A 645 -3.38 -16.07 -20.67
N GLU A 646 -2.81 -14.90 -20.36
CA GLU A 646 -2.54 -13.80 -21.29
C GLU A 646 -1.09 -13.29 -21.17
N LYS A 647 -0.75 -12.25 -21.94
CA LYS A 647 0.55 -11.55 -21.87
C LYS A 647 0.35 -10.07 -21.59
N PRO A 648 1.29 -9.36 -20.93
CA PRO A 648 1.12 -7.98 -20.47
C PRO A 648 0.67 -6.98 -21.55
N TYR A 649 1.26 -7.07 -22.75
CA TYR A 649 0.92 -6.22 -23.90
C TYR A 649 -0.24 -6.76 -24.76
N ARG A 650 -0.92 -7.82 -24.29
CA ARG A 650 -2.12 -8.47 -24.88
C ARG A 650 -2.02 -8.85 -26.36
N TYR A 651 -0.81 -9.03 -26.86
CA TYR A 651 -0.55 -9.55 -28.20
C TYR A 651 -0.93 -11.04 -28.30
N GLY A 652 -1.44 -11.46 -29.45
CA GLY A 652 -1.85 -12.86 -29.69
C GLY A 652 -3.20 -13.29 -29.11
N ALA A 653 -3.87 -12.45 -28.30
CA ALA A 653 -5.18 -12.77 -27.72
C ALA A 653 -6.27 -12.91 -28.80
N LYS A 654 -6.89 -14.11 -28.88
CA LYS A 654 -8.07 -14.36 -29.75
C LYS A 654 -9.35 -13.88 -29.09
N THR A 655 -9.56 -12.56 -29.06
CA THR A 655 -10.84 -11.97 -28.62
C THR A 655 -11.95 -12.20 -29.65
N ASN A 656 -13.19 -12.35 -29.18
CA ASN A 656 -14.35 -12.54 -30.04
C ASN A 656 -14.75 -11.23 -30.74
N GLY A 657 -14.17 -10.99 -31.93
CA GLY A 657 -14.59 -9.93 -32.86
C GLY A 657 -14.02 -8.53 -32.62
N PHE A 658 -13.45 -8.25 -31.45
CA PHE A 658 -12.79 -6.96 -31.15
C PHE A 658 -11.32 -7.16 -30.81
N ALA A 659 -10.46 -7.17 -31.82
CA ALA A 659 -9.02 -7.04 -31.64
C ALA A 659 -8.70 -5.59 -31.22
N THR A 660 -8.50 -5.36 -29.93
CA THR A 660 -7.96 -4.10 -29.41
C THR A 660 -6.45 -4.06 -29.69
N SER A 661 -6.08 -3.83 -30.95
CA SER A 661 -4.72 -3.42 -31.31
C SER A 661 -4.37 -2.14 -30.55
N ALA A 662 -3.13 -1.96 -30.08
CA ALA A 662 -2.71 -0.72 -29.41
C ALA A 662 -2.55 0.49 -30.37
N LYS A 663 -3.14 0.42 -31.58
CA LYS A 663 -3.30 1.56 -32.48
C LYS A 663 -4.22 2.60 -31.83
N SER A 664 -3.59 3.65 -31.30
CA SER A 664 -4.21 4.83 -30.70
C SER A 664 -5.21 4.53 -29.57
N MET A 665 -4.71 3.96 -28.46
CA MET A 665 -5.19 4.44 -27.16
C MET A 665 -4.84 5.94 -27.04
N ARG A 666 -5.75 6.75 -26.53
CA ARG A 666 -5.50 8.19 -26.31
C ARG A 666 -4.83 8.38 -24.95
N THR A 667 -4.23 9.54 -24.73
CA THR A 667 -3.63 9.90 -23.44
C THR A 667 -4.61 9.76 -22.27
N GLU A 668 -5.90 10.06 -22.49
CA GLU A 668 -7.00 9.82 -21.54
C GLU A 668 -7.12 8.36 -21.11
N ASP A 669 -7.00 7.43 -22.06
CA ASP A 669 -7.19 5.99 -21.85
C ASP A 669 -5.98 5.41 -21.08
N HIS A 670 -4.77 5.86 -21.41
CA HIS A 670 -3.54 5.55 -20.66
C HIS A 670 -3.57 6.09 -19.22
N VAL A 671 -3.91 7.36 -19.03
CA VAL A 671 -4.01 7.99 -17.71
C VAL A 671 -5.12 7.35 -16.88
N LYS A 672 -6.23 6.92 -17.50
CA LYS A 672 -7.27 6.14 -16.80
C LYS A 672 -6.70 4.82 -16.27
N ALA A 673 -6.06 4.02 -17.13
CA ALA A 673 -5.46 2.74 -16.73
C ALA A 673 -4.40 2.92 -15.62
N TRP A 674 -3.61 4.00 -15.68
CA TRP A 674 -2.66 4.32 -14.63
C TRP A 674 -3.34 4.69 -13.30
N ARG A 675 -4.38 5.54 -13.30
CA ARG A 675 -5.15 5.84 -12.07
C ARG A 675 -5.79 4.59 -11.47
N GLU A 676 -6.20 3.62 -12.28
CA GLU A 676 -6.71 2.33 -11.82
C GLU A 676 -5.61 1.48 -11.16
N HIS A 677 -4.40 1.46 -11.76
CA HIS A 677 -3.19 0.86 -11.17
C HIS A 677 -2.77 1.52 -9.85
N LEU A 678 -2.60 2.85 -9.80
CA LEU A 678 -2.20 3.56 -8.59
C LEU A 678 -3.20 3.30 -7.46
N LYS A 679 -4.51 3.40 -7.74
CA LYS A 679 -5.55 3.07 -6.76
C LYS A 679 -5.42 1.64 -6.24
N GLU A 680 -5.09 0.66 -7.08
CA GLU A 680 -4.86 -0.71 -6.61
C GLU A 680 -3.63 -0.78 -5.69
N LEU A 681 -2.50 -0.25 -6.14
CA LEU A 681 -1.23 -0.34 -5.44
C LEU A 681 -1.29 0.28 -4.02
N SER A 682 -2.09 1.33 -3.80
CA SER A 682 -2.23 1.96 -2.47
C SER A 682 -2.90 1.07 -1.41
N LEU A 683 -3.57 -0.02 -1.82
CA LEU A 683 -4.12 -1.02 -0.90
C LEU A 683 -3.08 -2.05 -0.43
N PHE A 684 -2.18 -2.46 -1.33
CA PHE A 684 -1.25 -3.58 -1.12
C PHE A 684 0.14 -3.13 -0.69
N ASN A 685 0.58 -1.95 -1.12
CA ASN A 685 1.79 -1.31 -0.64
C ASN A 685 1.67 0.21 -0.76
N PRO A 686 0.97 0.89 0.18
CA PRO A 686 0.81 2.35 0.17
C PRO A 686 2.13 3.11 0.07
N ARG A 687 3.23 2.55 0.60
CA ARG A 687 4.58 3.15 0.62
C ARG A 687 5.19 3.41 -0.75
N LEU A 688 4.71 2.73 -1.79
CA LEU A 688 5.13 2.98 -3.18
C LEU A 688 4.35 4.13 -3.83
N LEU A 689 3.40 4.72 -3.10
CA LEU A 689 2.53 5.79 -3.53
C LEU A 689 2.38 6.82 -2.43
N PRO A 690 3.37 7.71 -2.25
CA PRO A 690 3.22 8.86 -1.40
C PRO A 690 2.21 9.87 -2.01
N GLY A 691 0.92 9.51 -2.10
CA GLY A 691 -0.14 10.42 -2.57
C GLY A 691 -1.47 9.83 -3.05
N LEU A 692 -2.16 8.99 -2.27
CA LEU A 692 -3.56 8.58 -2.54
C LEU A 692 -4.46 8.43 -1.30
#